data_AF-A0A8J6NUL7-F1
#
_entry.id   AF-A0A8J6NUL7-F1
#
_cell.length_a   1.000
_cell.length_b   1.000
_cell.length_c   1.000
_cell.angle_alpha   90.00
_cell.angle_beta   90.00
_cell.angle_gamma   90.00
#
_symmetry.space_group_name_H-M   'P 1'
#
loop_
_entity.id
_entity.type
_entity.pdbx_description
1 polymer ?
#
loop_
_entity_poly.entity_id
_entity_poly.type
_entity_poly.pdbx_seq_one_letter_code
_entity_poly.pdbx_strand_id
1 'polypeptide(L)'
;AGKAEDEFIYQNTIRLNQKFYASLGEQQAFVLSHGRNIMVLKIVGYAEQVAQYYLLEDFKAHGWIAHQRYPTKGRVWHPGGAHPFSGLDEALVHNGDFANYHAVSEYLKQHNIFPQFLTDTEVSVLLLDLFNRTFEYPMEYIIEALAPTSEYDFDLLPPEKQKIYRYIQSAHMHASPDGPWFFIIARNNPYENYFQLIGITDTSMLRPQVFALQEGDVQIGLICSEKQAIDATLQTLAAEDSRFCPIADKYWNARGGSATDGGAFIFTVKDAGNGDGSKELVCTNKFGDVVRTPSEQKHFARTPEILTPADAESITPAVSRGLASDDIAIFLKDCLWNMSTWSYADLNRVCRELTSQAGRGDEKKAKAIAALTFLNDRRYSTGAKKRSSVLGIIRNSLTAIFDASPGFNGKTFGKYRSIDWESRNLLQPPGGDESILVINARQFPPEGEACDARLICAAFRMGWKRFICYGYKGQRFCGCGLSKDTDDVRIDVYDSSGDYLASGIDGLKIYVHGNAQDQLGQIMKRGKLVVYGDVGQTFMYGAKGGEVYVMGNAAGRPLINAVGSPRVVINGTCLDYLAESFMAGDPLKGGGFVVLNGIEFNEAGKIVDQATPYPGSNLFSLASGGAIYLRDSFGKVVNDQLNGGRFVDLSPADWKLIRPYLEENERLFGITIEKDLLTVNGQKKEYNRVYRKVQAVQLDVLAKASAAVEEWGEDWQEE
;
A
#
# COMPACT_ATOMS: atom_id res chain seq x y z
N ALA A 1 15.23 -40.86 10.92
CA ALA A 1 14.54 -40.74 12.22
C ALA A 1 13.51 -39.61 12.17
N GLY A 2 13.91 -38.34 12.03
CA GLY A 2 12.98 -37.18 12.03
C GLY A 2 11.78 -37.28 11.08
N LYS A 3 11.99 -37.57 9.78
CA LYS A 3 10.86 -37.68 8.81
C LYS A 3 9.84 -38.79 9.15
N ALA A 4 10.27 -39.85 9.84
CA ALA A 4 9.37 -40.92 10.25
C ALA A 4 8.56 -40.52 11.50
N GLU A 5 9.15 -39.74 12.41
CA GLU A 5 8.44 -39.14 13.54
C GLU A 5 7.40 -38.13 13.07
N ASP A 6 7.75 -37.35 12.05
CA ASP A 6 6.87 -36.38 11.39
C ASP A 6 5.61 -37.06 10.85
N GLU A 7 5.79 -38.12 10.08
CA GLU A 7 4.67 -38.92 9.57
C GLU A 7 3.85 -39.55 10.70
N PHE A 8 4.51 -40.02 11.77
CA PHE A 8 3.81 -40.56 12.94
C PHE A 8 2.95 -39.49 13.63
N ILE A 9 3.48 -38.28 13.83
CA ILE A 9 2.73 -37.15 14.42
C ILE A 9 1.57 -36.75 13.52
N TYR A 10 1.82 -36.62 12.21
CA TYR A 10 0.81 -36.25 11.22
C TYR A 10 -0.35 -37.27 11.21
N GLN A 11 -0.06 -38.56 11.04
CA GLN A 11 -1.10 -39.60 11.01
C GLN A 11 -1.92 -39.65 12.31
N ASN A 12 -1.28 -39.53 13.47
CA ASN A 12 -2.00 -39.54 14.74
C ASN A 12 -2.89 -38.30 14.91
N THR A 13 -2.42 -37.13 14.48
CA THR A 13 -3.22 -35.91 14.49
C THR A 13 -4.47 -36.06 13.64
N ILE A 14 -4.33 -36.55 12.40
CA ILE A 14 -5.45 -36.78 11.50
C ILE A 14 -6.43 -37.82 12.07
N ARG A 15 -5.94 -38.93 12.64
CA ARG A 15 -6.78 -39.95 13.27
C ARG A 15 -7.57 -39.41 14.46
N LEU A 16 -6.96 -38.56 15.29
CA LEU A 16 -7.65 -37.90 16.40
C LEU A 16 -8.78 -36.99 15.89
N ASN A 17 -8.49 -36.16 14.89
CA ASN A 17 -9.48 -35.27 14.30
C ASN A 17 -10.63 -36.08 13.64
N GLN A 18 -10.34 -37.13 12.87
CA GLN A 18 -11.36 -38.04 12.31
C GLN A 18 -12.22 -38.74 13.36
N LYS A 19 -11.66 -39.09 14.51
CA LYS A 19 -12.38 -39.79 15.57
C LYS A 19 -13.26 -38.87 16.40
N PHE A 20 -12.79 -37.65 16.67
CA PHE A 20 -13.39 -36.76 17.69
C PHE A 20 -14.01 -35.48 17.11
N TYR A 21 -13.89 -35.25 15.80
CA TYR A 21 -14.46 -34.09 15.13
C TYR A 21 -15.21 -34.48 13.84
N ALA A 22 -16.47 -34.07 13.74
CA ALA A 22 -17.27 -34.17 12.53
C ALA A 22 -17.85 -32.80 12.16
N SER A 23 -17.61 -32.36 10.91
CA SER A 23 -17.97 -31.01 10.43
C SER A 23 -19.45 -30.66 10.62
N LEU A 24 -20.33 -31.64 10.36
CA LEU A 24 -21.79 -31.52 10.45
C LEU A 24 -22.37 -32.40 11.57
N GLY A 25 -21.52 -32.95 12.45
CA GLY A 25 -21.88 -33.93 13.46
C GLY A 25 -21.46 -33.52 14.85
N GLU A 26 -21.20 -34.52 15.69
CA GLU A 26 -20.74 -34.30 17.07
C GLU A 26 -19.28 -33.81 17.08
N GLN A 27 -19.02 -32.77 17.88
CA GLN A 27 -17.71 -32.15 18.02
C GLN A 27 -17.26 -32.34 19.47
N GLN A 28 -16.30 -33.24 19.69
CA GLN A 28 -15.79 -33.57 21.03
C GLN A 28 -14.42 -32.95 21.28
N ALA A 29 -13.49 -33.13 20.35
CA ALA A 29 -12.13 -32.61 20.42
C ALA A 29 -11.50 -32.54 19.04
N PHE A 30 -10.50 -31.66 18.90
CA PHE A 30 -9.65 -31.60 17.72
C PHE A 30 -8.25 -31.13 18.12
N VAL A 31 -7.27 -31.43 17.28
CA VAL A 31 -5.88 -31.00 17.44
C VAL A 31 -5.73 -29.59 16.86
N LEU A 32 -5.29 -28.68 17.72
CA LEU A 32 -5.18 -27.25 17.42
C LEU A 32 -3.96 -26.90 16.56
N SER A 33 -2.83 -27.53 16.85
CA SER A 33 -1.53 -27.35 16.21
C SER A 33 -0.72 -28.63 16.27
N HIS A 34 0.11 -28.87 15.27
CA HIS A 34 1.12 -29.93 15.29
C HIS A 34 2.39 -29.50 14.53
N GLY A 35 3.52 -30.07 14.91
CA GLY A 35 4.84 -29.71 14.37
C GLY A 35 5.85 -29.33 15.46
N ARG A 36 7.11 -29.18 15.07
CA ARG A 36 8.22 -28.74 15.91
C ARG A 36 8.30 -27.23 15.89
N ASN A 37 8.49 -26.62 17.07
CA ASN A 37 8.69 -25.17 17.24
C ASN A 37 7.60 -24.29 16.58
N ILE A 38 6.37 -24.80 16.52
CA ILE A 38 5.21 -24.08 16.00
C ILE A 38 4.03 -24.25 16.96
N MET A 39 3.28 -23.18 17.17
CA MET A 39 2.13 -23.18 18.06
C MET A 39 1.02 -22.31 17.45
N VAL A 40 -0.19 -22.86 17.38
CA VAL A 40 -1.39 -22.13 16.92
C VAL A 40 -2.28 -21.91 18.13
N LEU A 41 -2.70 -20.66 18.32
CA LEU A 41 -3.58 -20.24 19.41
C LEU A 41 -4.76 -19.49 18.81
N LYS A 42 -5.99 -19.92 19.12
CA LYS A 42 -7.21 -19.34 18.54
C LYS A 42 -8.38 -19.40 19.52
N ILE A 43 -9.18 -18.34 19.51
CA ILE A 43 -10.46 -18.25 20.23
C ILE A 43 -11.56 -17.77 19.27
N VAL A 44 -12.81 -17.81 19.73
CA VAL A 44 -13.91 -17.06 19.10
C VAL A 44 -14.00 -15.70 19.79
N GLY A 45 -13.60 -14.64 19.10
CA GLY A 45 -13.56 -13.30 19.68
C GLY A 45 -12.77 -12.31 18.82
N TYR A 46 -12.44 -11.18 19.43
CA TYR A 46 -11.52 -10.19 18.86
C TYR A 46 -10.06 -10.61 19.07
N ALA A 47 -9.16 -10.15 18.21
CA ALA A 47 -7.74 -10.54 18.23
C ALA A 47 -7.06 -10.17 19.56
N GLU A 48 -7.42 -9.04 20.16
CA GLU A 48 -6.91 -8.57 21.46
C GLU A 48 -7.27 -9.54 22.59
N GLN A 49 -8.42 -10.20 22.49
CA GLN A 49 -8.84 -11.21 23.46
C GLN A 49 -7.98 -12.48 23.35
N VAL A 50 -7.41 -12.80 22.18
CA VAL A 50 -6.44 -13.91 22.04
C VAL A 50 -5.20 -13.61 22.87
N ALA A 51 -4.66 -12.39 22.73
CA ALA A 51 -3.47 -11.96 23.45
C ALA A 51 -3.68 -12.01 24.98
N GLN A 52 -4.84 -11.53 25.46
CA GLN A 52 -5.19 -11.57 26.88
C GLN A 52 -5.44 -12.99 27.38
N TYR A 53 -6.20 -13.80 26.64
CA TYR A 53 -6.58 -15.15 27.06
C TYR A 53 -5.37 -16.08 27.18
N TYR A 54 -4.42 -15.97 26.25
CA TYR A 54 -3.20 -16.78 26.24
C TYR A 54 -1.98 -16.09 26.87
N LEU A 55 -2.15 -14.89 27.45
CA LEU A 55 -1.09 -14.11 28.09
C LEU A 55 0.14 -13.92 27.19
N LEU A 56 -0.09 -13.47 25.95
CA LEU A 56 0.96 -13.38 24.92
C LEU A 56 1.91 -12.18 25.09
N GLU A 57 1.66 -11.29 26.05
CA GLU A 57 2.46 -10.07 26.28
C GLU A 57 3.94 -10.39 26.58
N ASP A 58 4.21 -11.50 27.28
CA ASP A 58 5.57 -11.96 27.61
C ASP A 58 6.07 -13.08 26.69
N PHE A 59 5.34 -13.41 25.63
CA PHE A 59 5.67 -14.52 24.74
C PHE A 59 6.65 -14.08 23.65
N LYS A 60 7.70 -14.88 23.41
CA LYS A 60 8.75 -14.57 22.42
C LYS A 60 8.76 -15.60 21.30
N ALA A 61 8.78 -15.11 20.06
CA ALA A 61 8.94 -15.93 18.86
C ALA A 61 9.75 -15.17 17.81
N HIS A 62 10.38 -15.90 16.89
CA HIS A 62 11.07 -15.32 15.73
C HIS A 62 10.14 -15.02 14.55
N GLY A 63 8.95 -15.64 14.53
CA GLY A 63 7.92 -15.41 13.52
C GLY A 63 6.55 -15.40 14.17
N TRP A 64 5.69 -14.50 13.69
CA TRP A 64 4.32 -14.34 14.13
C TRP A 64 3.40 -14.27 12.91
N ILE A 65 2.27 -14.97 13.00
CA ILE A 65 1.13 -14.77 12.09
C ILE A 65 -0.11 -14.55 12.95
N ALA A 66 -0.96 -13.62 12.52
CA ALA A 66 -2.21 -13.30 13.19
C ALA A 66 -3.30 -13.08 12.14
N HIS A 67 -4.55 -13.36 12.50
CA HIS A 67 -5.67 -13.21 11.58
C HIS A 67 -6.99 -13.01 12.32
N GLN A 68 -7.74 -11.99 11.92
CA GLN A 68 -9.13 -11.78 12.35
C GLN A 68 -10.06 -12.17 11.20
N ARG A 69 -10.90 -13.18 11.40
CA ARG A 69 -11.81 -13.69 10.36
C ARG A 69 -13.20 -13.05 10.44
N TYR A 70 -13.72 -12.57 9.31
CA TYR A 70 -15.12 -12.18 9.17
C TYR A 70 -15.93 -13.28 8.46
N PRO A 71 -16.80 -14.04 9.16
CA PRO A 71 -17.56 -15.11 8.53
C PRO A 71 -18.72 -14.57 7.68
N THR A 72 -18.72 -14.90 6.38
CA THR A 72 -19.81 -14.55 5.45
C THR A 72 -21.01 -15.50 5.53
N LYS A 73 -20.81 -16.71 6.09
CA LYS A 73 -21.85 -17.72 6.29
C LYS A 73 -21.85 -18.24 7.73
N GLY A 74 -22.95 -18.02 8.44
CA GLY A 74 -23.20 -18.56 9.78
C GLY A 74 -22.42 -17.85 10.90
N ARG A 75 -22.83 -18.13 12.14
CA ARG A 75 -22.10 -17.68 13.34
C ARG A 75 -20.93 -18.62 13.58
N VAL A 76 -19.71 -18.11 13.72
CA VAL A 76 -18.59 -18.92 14.26
C VAL A 76 -18.83 -19.08 15.74
N TRP A 77 -19.11 -20.31 16.16
CA TRP A 77 -19.43 -20.64 17.55
C TRP A 77 -18.35 -21.50 18.22
N HIS A 78 -17.35 -21.97 17.46
CA HIS A 78 -16.28 -22.84 17.93
C HIS A 78 -14.92 -22.45 17.31
N PRO A 79 -13.79 -22.50 18.06
CA PRO A 79 -12.47 -22.07 17.57
C PRO A 79 -11.95 -22.87 16.37
N GLY A 80 -12.42 -24.10 16.16
CA GLY A 80 -12.01 -24.98 15.05
C GLY A 80 -12.07 -24.31 13.67
N GLY A 81 -13.06 -23.45 13.42
CA GLY A 81 -13.20 -22.68 12.18
C GLY A 81 -12.50 -21.31 12.17
N ALA A 82 -11.76 -20.96 13.22
CA ALA A 82 -10.90 -19.77 13.25
C ALA A 82 -9.51 -20.10 12.69
N HIS A 83 -8.86 -19.08 12.11
CA HIS A 83 -7.49 -19.17 11.59
C HIS A 83 -6.50 -18.77 12.70
N PRO A 84 -5.21 -19.17 12.63
CA PRO A 84 -4.55 -19.97 11.58
C PRO A 84 -4.99 -21.45 11.52
N PHE A 85 -4.70 -22.09 10.37
CA PHE A 85 -4.71 -23.55 10.22
C PHE A 85 -3.27 -24.07 10.06
N SER A 86 -3.00 -25.31 10.47
CA SER A 86 -1.66 -25.91 10.41
C SER A 86 -1.57 -27.10 9.46
N GLY A 87 -0.47 -27.14 8.71
CA GLY A 87 0.13 -28.36 8.18
C GLY A 87 1.23 -28.84 9.13
N LEU A 88 2.03 -29.83 8.74
CA LEU A 88 3.14 -30.25 9.60
C LEU A 88 4.28 -29.22 9.51
N ASP A 89 4.69 -28.67 10.66
CA ASP A 89 5.73 -27.63 10.77
C ASP A 89 5.38 -26.29 10.08
N GLU A 90 4.12 -26.11 9.68
CA GLU A 90 3.63 -24.97 8.92
C GLU A 90 2.28 -24.48 9.44
N ALA A 91 2.05 -23.17 9.42
CA ALA A 91 0.76 -22.56 9.71
C ALA A 91 0.45 -21.46 8.70
N LEU A 92 -0.80 -21.39 8.27
CA LEU A 92 -1.25 -20.50 7.22
C LEU A 92 -2.46 -19.69 7.70
N VAL A 93 -2.43 -18.40 7.39
CA VAL A 93 -3.60 -17.52 7.41
C VAL A 93 -3.93 -17.08 6.00
N HIS A 94 -5.21 -16.94 5.74
CA HIS A 94 -5.76 -16.64 4.42
C HIS A 94 -6.76 -15.49 4.55
N ASN A 95 -6.49 -14.39 3.84
CA ASN A 95 -7.45 -13.32 3.61
C ASN A 95 -8.06 -13.54 2.22
N GLY A 96 -9.31 -14.01 2.15
CA GLY A 96 -9.90 -14.39 0.88
C GLY A 96 -11.10 -15.31 0.96
N ASP A 97 -11.52 -15.74 -0.22
CA ASP A 97 -12.60 -16.72 -0.46
C ASP A 97 -12.30 -17.46 -1.77
N PHE A 98 -12.23 -18.78 -1.75
CA PHE A 98 -11.94 -19.57 -2.94
C PHE A 98 -13.18 -19.70 -3.82
N ALA A 99 -13.03 -19.41 -5.11
CA ALA A 99 -14.06 -19.71 -6.10
C ALA A 99 -14.16 -21.23 -6.38
N ASN A 100 -13.08 -21.98 -6.13
CA ASN A 100 -12.93 -23.38 -6.52
C ASN A 100 -12.68 -24.36 -5.35
N TYR A 101 -13.12 -24.03 -4.13
CA TYR A 101 -12.96 -24.86 -2.92
C TYR A 101 -13.25 -26.36 -3.13
N HIS A 102 -14.35 -26.67 -3.83
CA HIS A 102 -14.75 -28.06 -4.08
C HIS A 102 -13.73 -28.82 -4.93
N ALA A 103 -13.20 -28.19 -5.99
CA ALA A 103 -12.21 -28.81 -6.86
C ALA A 103 -10.91 -29.13 -6.09
N VAL A 104 -10.45 -28.16 -5.28
CA VAL A 104 -9.29 -28.32 -4.41
C VAL A 104 -9.50 -29.45 -3.39
N SER A 105 -10.69 -29.51 -2.80
CA SER A 105 -11.05 -30.57 -1.85
C SER A 105 -11.05 -31.96 -2.49
N GLU A 106 -11.59 -32.09 -3.71
CA GLU A 106 -11.56 -33.36 -4.45
C GLU A 106 -10.13 -33.75 -4.85
N TYR A 107 -9.28 -32.79 -5.20
CA TYR A 107 -7.86 -33.04 -5.47
C TYR A 107 -7.16 -33.62 -4.23
N LEU A 108 -7.34 -33.01 -3.06
CA LEU A 108 -6.80 -33.54 -1.79
C LEU A 108 -7.30 -34.95 -1.48
N LYS A 109 -8.58 -35.25 -1.76
CA LYS A 109 -9.14 -36.60 -1.56
C LYS A 109 -8.49 -37.66 -2.43
N GLN A 110 -8.09 -37.32 -3.66
CA GLN A 110 -7.32 -38.22 -4.54
C GLN A 110 -5.96 -38.60 -3.92
N HIS A 111 -5.44 -37.76 -3.02
CA HIS A 111 -4.24 -37.99 -2.23
C HIS A 111 -4.52 -38.50 -0.80
N ASN A 112 -5.73 -39.00 -0.53
CA ASN A 112 -6.18 -39.50 0.78
C ASN A 112 -6.15 -38.45 1.91
N ILE A 113 -6.27 -37.16 1.55
CA ILE A 113 -6.39 -36.05 2.50
C ILE A 113 -7.84 -35.57 2.50
N PHE A 114 -8.48 -35.55 3.67
CA PHE A 114 -9.90 -35.25 3.81
C PHE A 114 -10.10 -34.04 4.74
N PRO A 115 -10.33 -32.83 4.17
CA PRO A 115 -10.60 -31.62 4.94
C PRO A 115 -11.84 -31.78 5.84
N GLN A 116 -11.82 -31.19 7.02
CA GLN A 116 -12.84 -31.39 8.06
C GLN A 116 -13.47 -30.10 8.59
N PHE A 117 -12.78 -28.97 8.52
CA PHE A 117 -13.26 -27.71 9.07
C PHE A 117 -14.03 -26.86 8.06
N LEU A 118 -14.12 -27.33 6.80
CA LEU A 118 -14.89 -26.71 5.71
C LEU A 118 -14.49 -25.26 5.47
N THR A 119 -13.18 -25.02 5.44
CA THR A 119 -12.62 -23.68 5.18
C THR A 119 -11.55 -23.75 4.09
N ASP A 120 -11.48 -22.71 3.28
CA ASP A 120 -10.47 -22.58 2.23
C ASP A 120 -9.05 -22.56 2.78
N THR A 121 -8.89 -22.02 3.99
CA THR A 121 -7.60 -21.93 4.68
C THR A 121 -7.06 -23.31 5.08
N GLU A 122 -7.95 -24.21 5.52
CA GLU A 122 -7.58 -25.59 5.82
C GLU A 122 -7.11 -26.30 4.54
N VAL A 123 -7.88 -26.21 3.46
CA VAL A 123 -7.47 -26.89 2.21
C VAL A 123 -6.18 -26.28 1.64
N SER A 124 -5.96 -24.98 1.82
CA SER A 124 -4.72 -24.29 1.41
C SER A 124 -3.49 -24.82 2.14
N VAL A 125 -3.56 -24.96 3.47
CA VAL A 125 -2.41 -25.44 4.25
C VAL A 125 -2.16 -26.94 4.01
N LEU A 126 -3.21 -27.72 3.75
CA LEU A 126 -3.08 -29.13 3.39
C LEU A 126 -2.48 -29.33 2.00
N LEU A 127 -2.79 -28.45 1.03
CA LEU A 127 -2.11 -28.43 -0.26
C LEU A 127 -0.63 -28.09 -0.11
N LEU A 128 -0.32 -27.08 0.70
CA LEU A 128 1.05 -26.68 1.00
C LEU A 128 1.84 -27.84 1.62
N ASP A 129 1.29 -28.52 2.63
CA ASP A 129 1.90 -29.71 3.26
C ASP A 129 2.08 -30.84 2.24
N LEU A 130 1.09 -31.11 1.39
CA LEU A 130 1.18 -32.13 0.35
C LEU A 130 2.34 -31.84 -0.62
N PHE A 131 2.40 -30.62 -1.16
CA PHE A 131 3.43 -30.23 -2.13
C PHE A 131 4.83 -30.17 -1.50
N ASN A 132 4.93 -29.69 -0.26
CA ASN A 132 6.21 -29.61 0.44
C ASN A 132 6.68 -30.99 0.94
N ARG A 133 5.88 -31.68 1.76
CA ARG A 133 6.33 -32.85 2.51
C ARG A 133 6.23 -34.16 1.72
N THR A 134 5.22 -34.29 0.88
CA THR A 134 4.97 -35.54 0.13
C THR A 134 5.56 -35.49 -1.28
N PHE A 135 5.41 -34.37 -1.99
CA PHE A 135 6.01 -34.22 -3.32
C PHE A 135 7.44 -33.68 -3.29
N GLU A 136 7.90 -33.15 -2.15
CA GLU A 136 9.25 -32.62 -1.95
C GLU A 136 9.61 -31.53 -2.98
N TYR A 137 8.63 -30.71 -3.36
CA TYR A 137 8.86 -29.62 -4.29
C TYR A 137 9.68 -28.49 -3.66
N PRO A 138 10.63 -27.89 -4.41
CA PRO A 138 11.21 -26.61 -4.04
C PRO A 138 10.14 -25.55 -3.84
N MET A 139 10.37 -24.59 -2.96
CA MET A 139 9.42 -23.52 -2.64
C MET A 139 8.95 -22.76 -3.89
N GLU A 140 9.85 -22.51 -4.85
CA GLU A 140 9.49 -21.91 -6.15
C GLU A 140 8.36 -22.66 -6.85
N TYR A 141 8.42 -23.99 -6.87
CA TYR A 141 7.47 -24.85 -7.58
C TYR A 141 6.18 -25.03 -6.80
N ILE A 142 6.25 -25.00 -5.46
CA ILE A 142 5.06 -24.93 -4.61
C ILE A 142 4.30 -23.62 -4.89
N ILE A 143 5.00 -22.49 -4.94
CA ILE A 143 4.40 -21.19 -5.29
C ILE A 143 3.83 -21.23 -6.70
N GLU A 144 4.52 -21.83 -7.67
CA GLU A 144 4.00 -22.00 -9.04
C GLU A 144 2.74 -22.87 -9.10
N ALA A 145 2.65 -23.93 -8.30
CA ALA A 145 1.46 -24.78 -8.24
C ALA A 145 0.24 -24.07 -7.59
N LEU A 146 0.48 -23.10 -6.70
CA LEU A 146 -0.57 -22.34 -6.01
C LEU A 146 -0.96 -21.04 -6.74
N ALA A 147 0.02 -20.29 -7.22
CA ALA A 147 -0.14 -19.03 -7.96
C ALA A 147 0.62 -19.12 -9.30
N PRO A 148 0.00 -19.75 -10.31
CA PRO A 148 0.67 -20.04 -11.57
C PRO A 148 1.00 -18.76 -12.34
N THR A 149 2.22 -18.70 -12.89
CA THR A 149 2.60 -17.63 -13.82
C THR A 149 1.89 -17.85 -15.16
N SER A 150 1.12 -16.86 -15.64
CA SER A 150 0.23 -17.02 -16.80
C SER A 150 0.48 -15.98 -17.89
N GLU A 151 -0.06 -16.25 -19.08
CA GLU A 151 -0.13 -15.32 -20.21
C GLU A 151 1.21 -14.63 -20.53
N TYR A 152 1.21 -13.30 -20.63
CA TYR A 152 2.37 -12.49 -20.96
C TYR A 152 3.57 -12.75 -20.05
N ASP A 153 3.34 -12.92 -18.73
CA ASP A 153 4.42 -13.23 -17.79
C ASP A 153 5.06 -14.58 -18.05
N PHE A 154 4.24 -15.57 -18.41
CA PHE A 154 4.76 -16.88 -18.75
C PHE A 154 5.70 -16.83 -19.95
N ASP A 155 5.37 -16.03 -20.96
CA ASP A 155 6.20 -15.86 -22.15
C ASP A 155 7.51 -15.11 -21.87
N LEU A 156 7.55 -14.27 -20.83
CA LEU A 156 8.77 -13.59 -20.38
C LEU A 156 9.73 -14.49 -19.60
N LEU A 157 9.27 -15.65 -19.10
CA LEU A 157 10.14 -16.56 -18.36
C LEU A 157 11.19 -17.21 -19.28
N PRO A 158 12.37 -17.58 -18.74
CA PRO A 158 13.35 -18.39 -19.45
C PRO A 158 12.75 -19.70 -19.99
N PRO A 159 13.13 -20.19 -21.19
CA PRO A 159 12.55 -21.39 -21.80
C PRO A 159 12.60 -22.66 -20.91
N GLU A 160 13.63 -22.78 -20.07
CA GLU A 160 13.74 -23.87 -19.10
C GLU A 160 12.63 -23.81 -18.04
N LYS A 161 12.40 -22.63 -17.45
CA LYS A 161 11.32 -22.42 -16.48
C LYS A 161 9.96 -22.65 -17.14
N GLN A 162 9.74 -22.14 -18.36
CA GLN A 162 8.50 -22.40 -19.10
C GLN A 162 8.23 -23.91 -19.25
N LYS A 163 9.25 -24.70 -19.61
CA LYS A 163 9.10 -26.14 -19.74
C LYS A 163 8.66 -26.78 -18.42
N ILE A 164 9.32 -26.46 -17.31
CA ILE A 164 9.01 -27.03 -15.99
C ILE A 164 7.63 -26.58 -15.50
N TYR A 165 7.34 -25.29 -15.62
CA TYR A 165 6.09 -24.68 -15.16
C TYR A 165 4.89 -25.24 -15.92
N ARG A 166 5.01 -25.52 -17.23
CA ARG A 166 3.96 -26.24 -17.98
C ARG A 166 3.61 -27.59 -17.35
N TYR A 167 4.59 -28.36 -16.90
CA TYR A 167 4.33 -29.64 -16.23
C TYR A 167 3.63 -29.44 -14.88
N ILE A 168 4.11 -28.50 -14.07
CA ILE A 168 3.53 -28.16 -12.76
C ILE A 168 2.08 -27.69 -12.93
N GLN A 169 1.84 -26.68 -13.78
CA GLN A 169 0.52 -26.13 -14.04
C GLN A 169 -0.45 -27.20 -14.57
N SER A 170 0.01 -28.05 -15.49
CA SER A 170 -0.84 -29.13 -16.04
C SER A 170 -1.19 -30.19 -14.99
N ALA A 171 -0.28 -30.49 -14.06
CA ALA A 171 -0.49 -31.49 -13.01
C ALA A 171 -1.36 -30.96 -11.87
N HIS A 172 -1.32 -29.66 -11.59
CA HIS A 172 -1.95 -29.04 -10.41
C HIS A 172 -3.07 -28.05 -10.74
N MET A 173 -3.53 -27.96 -11.98
CA MET A 173 -4.59 -27.02 -12.40
C MET A 173 -5.85 -27.10 -11.52
N HIS A 174 -6.27 -28.31 -11.14
CA HIS A 174 -7.45 -28.50 -10.27
C HIS A 174 -7.20 -28.24 -8.78
N ALA A 175 -5.93 -28.11 -8.40
CA ALA A 175 -5.49 -27.82 -7.03
C ALA A 175 -5.15 -26.34 -6.82
N SER A 176 -4.81 -25.61 -7.89
CA SER A 176 -4.45 -24.20 -7.83
C SER A 176 -5.63 -23.38 -7.27
N PRO A 177 -5.44 -22.66 -6.15
CA PRO A 177 -6.43 -21.71 -5.64
C PRO A 177 -6.90 -20.69 -6.67
N ASP A 178 -8.22 -20.51 -6.79
CA ASP A 178 -8.84 -19.50 -7.64
C ASP A 178 -9.78 -18.60 -6.84
N GLY A 179 -10.03 -17.40 -7.34
CA GLY A 179 -10.75 -16.34 -6.63
C GLY A 179 -9.84 -15.44 -5.79
N PRO A 180 -10.41 -14.57 -4.95
CA PRO A 180 -9.65 -13.60 -4.19
C PRO A 180 -8.94 -14.21 -2.98
N TRP A 181 -7.61 -14.25 -2.96
CA TRP A 181 -6.85 -14.79 -1.82
C TRP A 181 -5.46 -14.17 -1.63
N PHE A 182 -5.05 -14.07 -0.37
CA PHE A 182 -3.69 -13.76 0.04
C PHE A 182 -3.30 -14.66 1.21
N PHE A 183 -2.17 -15.36 1.09
CA PHE A 183 -1.63 -16.23 2.12
C PHE A 183 -0.46 -15.60 2.84
N ILE A 184 -0.47 -15.71 4.17
CA ILE A 184 0.71 -15.52 5.01
C ILE A 184 0.98 -16.83 5.73
N ILE A 185 2.19 -17.35 5.54
CA ILE A 185 2.58 -18.68 5.99
C ILE A 185 3.76 -18.53 6.95
N ALA A 186 3.64 -19.08 8.15
CA ALA A 186 4.77 -19.35 9.03
C ALA A 186 5.23 -20.80 8.81
N ARG A 187 6.51 -21.01 8.55
CA ARG A 187 7.09 -22.32 8.30
C ARG A 187 8.34 -22.51 9.14
N ASN A 188 8.49 -23.68 9.74
CA ASN A 188 9.72 -24.13 10.37
C ASN A 188 10.34 -25.23 9.51
N ASN A 189 11.62 -25.11 9.18
CA ASN A 189 12.38 -26.25 8.64
C ASN A 189 13.31 -26.78 9.74
N PRO A 190 12.92 -27.85 10.46
CA PRO A 190 13.71 -28.38 11.56
C PRO A 190 14.99 -29.10 11.10
N TYR A 191 15.13 -29.39 9.80
CA TYR A 191 16.28 -30.09 9.24
C TYR A 191 17.38 -29.12 8.81
N GLU A 192 16.97 -27.98 8.26
CA GLU A 192 17.88 -26.91 7.81
C GLU A 192 17.99 -25.76 8.84
N ASN A 193 17.27 -25.86 9.96
CA ASN A 193 17.31 -24.95 11.11
C ASN A 193 17.03 -23.48 10.78
N TYR A 194 15.93 -23.23 10.07
CA TYR A 194 15.43 -21.88 9.83
C TYR A 194 13.93 -21.78 10.00
N PHE A 195 13.48 -20.55 10.23
CA PHE A 195 12.09 -20.14 10.20
C PHE A 195 11.82 -19.30 8.96
N GLN A 196 10.62 -19.40 8.41
CA GLN A 196 10.18 -18.61 7.27
C GLN A 196 8.84 -17.94 7.55
N LEU A 197 8.72 -16.70 7.08
CA LEU A 197 7.46 -16.01 6.88
C LEU A 197 7.30 -15.76 5.38
N ILE A 198 6.23 -16.30 4.78
CA ILE A 198 6.03 -16.30 3.33
C ILE A 198 4.72 -15.59 3.00
N GLY A 199 4.75 -14.66 2.06
CA GLY A 199 3.55 -14.03 1.50
C GLY A 199 3.36 -14.47 0.05
N ILE A 200 2.18 -15.00 -0.29
CA ILE A 200 1.80 -15.40 -1.65
C ILE A 200 0.46 -14.76 -1.98
N THR A 201 0.38 -14.07 -3.12
CA THR A 201 -0.84 -13.39 -3.56
C THR A 201 -1.46 -14.08 -4.78
N ASP A 202 -2.78 -13.98 -4.90
CA ASP A 202 -3.51 -14.43 -6.09
C ASP A 202 -3.03 -13.71 -7.37
N THR A 203 -3.19 -14.37 -8.51
CA THR A 203 -2.76 -13.90 -9.84
C THR A 203 -3.60 -12.73 -10.36
N SER A 204 -4.78 -12.47 -9.77
CA SER A 204 -5.71 -11.41 -10.19
C SER A 204 -5.66 -10.17 -9.30
N MET A 205 -4.72 -10.13 -8.35
CA MET A 205 -4.51 -9.05 -7.38
C MET A 205 -5.79 -8.62 -6.65
N LEU A 206 -6.63 -9.57 -6.26
CA LEU A 206 -7.95 -9.29 -5.70
C LEU A 206 -7.94 -8.97 -4.21
N ARG A 207 -6.81 -9.20 -3.52
CA ARG A 207 -6.63 -8.87 -2.10
C ARG A 207 -5.49 -7.89 -1.89
N PRO A 208 -5.64 -6.94 -0.94
CA PRO A 208 -4.56 -6.04 -0.59
C PRO A 208 -3.51 -6.78 0.23
N GLN A 209 -2.25 -6.46 -0.06
CA GLN A 209 -1.10 -6.92 0.68
C GLN A 209 0.00 -5.87 0.61
N VAL A 210 0.76 -5.76 1.68
CA VAL A 210 1.93 -4.88 1.78
C VAL A 210 3.03 -5.67 2.46
N PHE A 211 4.19 -5.65 1.82
CA PHE A 211 5.43 -6.16 2.37
C PHE A 211 6.28 -4.99 2.87
N ALA A 212 7.02 -5.20 3.95
CA ALA A 212 8.00 -4.24 4.43
C ALA A 212 9.27 -4.90 4.95
N LEU A 213 10.38 -4.17 4.83
CA LEU A 213 11.70 -4.58 5.29
C LEU A 213 12.38 -3.40 5.98
N GLN A 214 13.00 -3.68 7.12
CA GLN A 214 13.95 -2.78 7.77
C GLN A 214 15.26 -3.53 7.99
N GLU A 215 16.38 -2.88 7.69
CA GLU A 215 17.73 -3.43 7.86
C GLU A 215 18.67 -2.41 8.53
N GLY A 216 19.31 -2.85 9.61
CA GLY A 216 20.29 -2.09 10.37
C GLY A 216 20.89 -2.97 11.46
N ASP A 217 21.05 -2.41 12.68
CA ASP A 217 21.51 -3.15 13.85
C ASP A 217 20.58 -4.34 14.21
N VAL A 218 19.30 -4.22 13.83
CA VAL A 218 18.30 -5.29 13.85
C VAL A 218 17.58 -5.33 12.51
N GLN A 219 17.16 -6.53 12.10
CA GLN A 219 16.40 -6.75 10.88
C GLN A 219 14.97 -7.21 11.22
N ILE A 220 13.98 -6.72 10.49
CA ILE A 220 12.59 -7.19 10.60
C ILE A 220 11.90 -7.14 9.24
N GLY A 221 11.15 -8.21 8.95
CA GLY A 221 10.29 -8.34 7.79
C GLY A 221 8.84 -8.41 8.23
N LEU A 222 7.96 -7.68 7.57
CA LEU A 222 6.54 -7.60 7.91
C LEU A 222 5.69 -7.83 6.67
N ILE A 223 4.59 -8.56 6.85
CA ILE A 223 3.58 -8.82 5.82
C ILE A 223 2.21 -8.53 6.43
N CYS A 224 1.45 -7.62 5.83
CA CYS A 224 0.13 -7.25 6.31
C CYS A 224 -0.82 -7.01 5.12
N SER A 225 -2.13 -7.03 5.36
CA SER A 225 -3.12 -6.59 4.35
C SER A 225 -3.05 -5.08 4.09
N GLU A 226 -2.69 -4.31 5.12
CA GLU A 226 -2.64 -2.85 5.07
C GLU A 226 -1.30 -2.33 5.61
N LYS A 227 -0.83 -1.20 5.07
CA LYS A 227 0.42 -0.57 5.50
C LYS A 227 0.35 -0.08 6.96
N GLN A 228 -0.84 0.27 7.42
CA GLN A 228 -1.15 0.85 8.72
C GLN A 228 -0.79 -0.13 9.84
N ALA A 229 -1.05 -1.42 9.63
CA ALA A 229 -0.68 -2.46 10.57
C ALA A 229 0.85 -2.57 10.73
N ILE A 230 1.59 -2.44 9.62
CA ILE A 230 3.06 -2.40 9.62
C ILE A 230 3.55 -1.17 10.38
N ASP A 231 3.00 0.00 10.07
CA ASP A 231 3.41 1.25 10.72
C ASP A 231 3.10 1.24 12.23
N ALA A 232 1.93 0.75 12.62
CA ALA A 232 1.56 0.61 14.04
C ALA A 232 2.50 -0.36 14.77
N THR A 233 2.84 -1.49 14.14
CA THR A 233 3.81 -2.47 14.70
C THR A 233 5.17 -1.82 14.92
N LEU A 234 5.70 -1.13 13.90
CA LEU A 234 7.01 -0.49 13.98
C LEU A 234 7.03 0.68 14.98
N GLN A 235 5.94 1.43 15.10
CA GLN A 235 5.82 2.50 16.10
C GLN A 235 5.90 1.95 17.53
N THR A 236 5.20 0.85 17.82
CA THR A 236 5.26 0.19 19.13
C THR A 236 6.65 -0.37 19.40
N LEU A 237 7.24 -1.09 18.43
CA LEU A 237 8.60 -1.63 18.58
C LEU A 237 9.64 -0.53 18.81
N ALA A 238 9.59 0.57 18.06
CA ALA A 238 10.52 1.68 18.21
C ALA A 238 10.34 2.47 19.52
N ALA A 239 9.17 2.38 20.15
CA ALA A 239 8.94 2.97 21.47
C ALA A 239 9.60 2.15 22.60
N GLU A 240 9.75 0.83 22.41
CA GLU A 240 10.33 -0.09 23.39
C GLU A 240 11.82 -0.35 23.15
N ASP A 241 12.26 -0.39 21.89
CA ASP A 241 13.63 -0.68 21.50
C ASP A 241 14.12 0.29 20.42
N SER A 242 15.12 1.10 20.78
CA SER A 242 15.67 2.17 19.93
C SER A 242 16.40 1.68 18.68
N ARG A 243 16.65 0.37 18.55
CA ARG A 243 17.22 -0.21 17.34
C ARG A 243 16.21 -0.28 16.19
N PHE A 244 14.91 -0.25 16.51
CA PHE A 244 13.84 -0.17 15.50
C PHE A 244 13.53 1.27 15.10
N CYS A 245 13.15 1.45 13.83
CA CYS A 245 12.65 2.70 13.30
C CYS A 245 11.12 2.63 13.21
N PRO A 246 10.37 3.72 13.51
CA PRO A 246 8.91 3.72 13.40
C PRO A 246 8.40 3.70 11.94
N ILE A 247 9.30 3.65 10.96
CA ILE A 247 9.02 3.65 9.52
C ILE A 247 9.96 2.61 8.91
N ALA A 248 9.43 1.69 8.10
CA ALA A 248 10.26 0.71 7.40
C ALA A 248 11.15 1.39 6.35
N ASP A 249 12.26 0.75 6.02
CA ASP A 249 13.16 1.24 4.96
C ASP A 249 12.56 1.03 3.57
N LYS A 250 11.81 -0.05 3.39
CA LYS A 250 11.15 -0.39 2.13
C LYS A 250 9.73 -0.89 2.38
N TYR A 251 8.82 -0.45 1.52
CA TYR A 251 7.45 -0.95 1.40
C TYR A 251 7.20 -1.31 -0.06
N TRP A 252 6.48 -2.40 -0.33
CA TRP A 252 6.06 -2.74 -1.68
C TRP A 252 4.83 -3.62 -1.68
N ASN A 253 4.14 -3.66 -2.83
CA ASN A 253 3.08 -4.61 -3.13
C ASN A 253 3.62 -5.63 -4.15
N ALA A 254 3.16 -6.87 -4.06
CA ALA A 254 3.41 -7.93 -5.04
C ALA A 254 2.32 -8.05 -6.12
N ARG A 255 2.66 -8.59 -7.30
CA ARG A 255 1.72 -9.03 -8.33
C ARG A 255 1.84 -10.53 -8.55
N GLY A 256 0.78 -11.27 -8.26
CA GLY A 256 0.78 -12.74 -8.30
C GLY A 256 1.18 -13.26 -9.67
N GLY A 257 2.06 -14.26 -9.70
CA GLY A 257 2.49 -14.89 -10.96
C GLY A 257 3.43 -14.03 -11.83
N SER A 258 3.93 -12.88 -11.34
CA SER A 258 4.82 -12.02 -12.12
C SER A 258 6.10 -12.73 -12.60
N ALA A 259 6.55 -12.46 -13.83
CA ALA A 259 7.80 -12.99 -14.36
C ALA A 259 9.06 -12.39 -13.68
N THR A 260 8.92 -11.28 -12.96
CA THR A 260 10.03 -10.56 -12.31
C THR A 260 10.36 -11.07 -10.92
N ASP A 261 9.34 -11.43 -10.14
CA ASP A 261 9.47 -11.80 -8.73
C ASP A 261 8.51 -12.92 -8.29
N GLY A 262 7.63 -13.38 -9.18
CA GLY A 262 6.64 -14.41 -8.90
C GLY A 262 5.45 -13.97 -8.06
N GLY A 263 5.40 -12.72 -7.61
CA GLY A 263 4.37 -12.23 -6.70
C GLY A 263 4.45 -12.81 -5.30
N ALA A 264 5.61 -13.35 -4.90
CA ALA A 264 5.79 -13.97 -3.60
C ALA A 264 7.13 -13.60 -2.99
N PHE A 265 7.12 -13.37 -1.67
CA PHE A 265 8.31 -12.99 -0.92
C PHE A 265 8.45 -13.83 0.34
N ILE A 266 9.69 -14.25 0.63
CA ILE A 266 10.05 -15.20 1.68
C ILE A 266 11.07 -14.54 2.60
N PHE A 267 10.69 -14.33 3.86
CA PHE A 267 11.56 -13.87 4.93
C PHE A 267 12.10 -15.07 5.70
N THR A 268 13.38 -15.39 5.52
CA THR A 268 14.04 -16.52 6.17
C THR A 268 14.88 -16.04 7.35
N VAL A 269 14.57 -16.49 8.56
CA VAL A 269 15.36 -16.27 9.77
C VAL A 269 16.17 -17.53 10.07
N LYS A 270 17.49 -17.39 10.07
CA LYS A 270 18.43 -18.49 10.33
C LYS A 270 19.53 -18.08 11.30
N ASP A 271 20.33 -19.03 11.75
CA ASP A 271 21.53 -18.72 12.53
C ASP A 271 22.53 -17.88 11.71
N ALA A 272 23.08 -16.83 12.31
CA ALA A 272 24.07 -15.98 11.64
C ALA A 272 25.46 -16.66 11.54
N GLY A 273 25.67 -17.79 12.21
CA GLY A 273 26.93 -18.54 12.17
C GLY A 273 28.02 -17.96 13.09
N ASN A 274 27.69 -16.99 13.94
CA ASN A 274 28.63 -16.33 14.85
C ASN A 274 28.87 -17.12 16.16
N GLY A 275 28.09 -18.17 16.43
CA GLY A 275 28.19 -19.00 17.64
C GLY A 275 27.68 -18.33 18.93
N ASP A 276 27.10 -17.14 18.84
CA ASP A 276 26.53 -16.36 19.95
C ASP A 276 24.99 -16.42 20.00
N GLY A 277 24.37 -17.21 19.11
CA GLY A 277 22.92 -17.33 18.98
C GLY A 277 22.26 -16.22 18.17
N SER A 278 23.03 -15.29 17.59
CA SER A 278 22.51 -14.26 16.70
C SER A 278 21.83 -14.85 15.47
N LYS A 279 20.80 -14.15 14.99
CA LYS A 279 20.02 -14.54 13.82
C LYS A 279 20.21 -13.54 12.70
N GLU A 280 20.17 -14.04 11.47
CA GLU A 280 20.14 -13.25 10.24
C GLU A 280 18.78 -13.43 9.58
N LEU A 281 18.21 -12.32 9.10
CA LEU A 281 17.02 -12.31 8.26
C LEU A 281 17.42 -12.05 6.80
N VAL A 282 16.95 -12.92 5.89
CA VAL A 282 17.11 -12.75 4.44
C VAL A 282 15.74 -12.76 3.78
N CYS A 283 15.44 -11.73 3.00
CA CYS A 283 14.24 -11.66 2.17
C CYS A 283 14.58 -12.05 0.72
N THR A 284 13.84 -13.00 0.14
CA THR A 284 13.95 -13.34 -1.29
C THR A 284 12.60 -13.29 -2.00
N ASN A 285 12.61 -13.09 -3.32
CA ASN A 285 11.44 -13.32 -4.15
C ASN A 285 11.24 -14.83 -4.45
N LYS A 286 10.23 -15.19 -5.26
CA LYS A 286 9.96 -16.58 -5.69
C LYS A 286 11.17 -17.27 -6.35
N PHE A 287 11.99 -16.50 -7.08
CA PHE A 287 13.13 -17.00 -7.86
C PHE A 287 14.44 -17.05 -7.06
N GLY A 288 14.42 -16.63 -5.79
CA GLY A 288 15.58 -16.60 -4.91
C GLY A 288 16.41 -15.32 -4.97
N ASP A 289 15.99 -14.31 -5.75
CA ASP A 289 16.68 -13.01 -5.78
C ASP A 289 16.47 -12.29 -4.46
N VAL A 290 17.56 -11.75 -3.91
CA VAL A 290 17.54 -11.14 -2.59
C VAL A 290 16.99 -9.71 -2.66
N VAL A 291 16.00 -9.43 -1.83
CA VAL A 291 15.48 -8.08 -1.61
C VAL A 291 16.26 -7.45 -0.45
N ARG A 292 16.94 -6.33 -0.73
CA ARG A 292 17.69 -5.56 0.26
C ARG A 292 17.42 -4.07 0.14
N THR A 293 17.82 -3.36 1.18
CA THR A 293 17.91 -1.91 1.27
C THR A 293 19.38 -1.48 1.14
N PRO A 294 19.68 -0.19 0.91
CA PRO A 294 21.06 0.27 0.75
C PRO A 294 21.92 -0.01 1.98
N SER A 295 23.05 -0.69 1.81
CA SER A 295 23.91 -1.13 2.91
C SER A 295 24.85 -0.05 3.43
N GLU A 296 25.10 0.98 2.63
CA GLU A 296 25.94 2.14 2.96
C GLU A 296 25.23 3.17 3.86
N GLN A 297 23.90 3.08 3.96
CA GLN A 297 23.10 3.99 4.78
C GLN A 297 22.91 3.45 6.19
N LYS A 298 22.99 4.33 7.19
CA LYS A 298 22.86 3.98 8.61
C LYS A 298 21.61 4.61 9.23
N HIS A 299 20.98 3.86 10.13
CA HIS A 299 19.89 4.37 10.96
C HIS A 299 20.38 5.41 11.98
N PHE A 300 19.44 6.19 12.51
CA PHE A 300 19.71 7.14 13.57
C PHE A 300 19.94 6.41 14.91
N ALA A 301 21.18 6.44 15.41
CA ALA A 301 21.52 5.96 16.75
C ALA A 301 21.36 7.09 17.79
N ARG A 302 20.57 6.87 18.84
CA ARG A 302 20.43 7.81 19.97
C ARG A 302 21.59 7.68 20.96
N THR A 303 22.83 7.96 20.55
CA THR A 303 23.99 8.00 21.46
C THR A 303 24.34 9.45 21.84
N PRO A 304 24.83 9.70 23.09
CA PRO A 304 25.18 11.05 23.55
C PRO A 304 26.22 11.77 22.68
N GLU A 305 27.14 11.03 22.07
CA GLU A 305 28.20 11.53 21.19
C GLU A 305 27.67 12.15 19.89
N ILE A 306 26.49 11.73 19.42
CA ILE A 306 25.84 12.20 18.18
C ILE A 306 24.94 13.43 18.42
N LEU A 307 24.77 13.88 19.66
CA LEU A 307 23.87 14.99 19.98
C LEU A 307 24.50 16.38 19.88
N THR A 308 25.81 16.48 19.65
CA THR A 308 26.53 17.76 19.51
C THR A 308 26.66 18.10 18.03
N PRO A 309 25.92 19.08 17.49
CA PRO A 309 26.01 19.44 16.08
C PRO A 309 27.38 20.04 15.78
N ALA A 310 27.99 19.67 14.65
CA ALA A 310 29.28 20.24 14.24
C ALA A 310 29.17 21.76 13.98
N ASP A 311 28.00 22.22 13.55
CA ASP A 311 27.73 23.59 13.11
C ASP A 311 26.60 24.28 13.90
N ALA A 312 26.47 23.99 15.20
CA ALA A 312 25.35 24.45 16.04
C ALA A 312 25.14 25.99 16.02
N GLU A 313 26.22 26.76 15.90
CA GLU A 313 26.18 28.23 15.88
C GLU A 313 25.70 28.82 14.54
N SER A 314 25.79 28.08 13.43
CA SER A 314 25.41 28.58 12.09
C SER A 314 23.98 28.19 11.68
N ILE A 315 23.48 27.04 12.15
CA ILE A 315 22.16 26.49 11.76
C ILE A 315 20.99 27.32 12.27
N THR A 316 21.00 27.69 13.56
CA THR A 316 19.87 28.43 14.17
C THR A 316 19.63 29.80 13.50
N PRO A 317 20.67 30.63 13.28
CA PRO A 317 20.51 31.87 12.52
C PRO A 317 20.04 31.65 11.08
N ALA A 318 20.49 30.58 10.41
CA ALA A 318 20.10 30.27 9.04
C ALA A 318 18.60 29.93 8.93
N VAL A 319 18.08 29.07 9.82
CA VAL A 319 16.63 28.75 9.87
C VAL A 319 15.81 29.99 10.19
N SER A 320 16.25 30.81 11.15
CA SER A 320 15.56 32.05 11.50
C SER A 320 15.48 33.04 10.33
N ARG A 321 16.58 33.22 9.58
CA ARG A 321 16.59 34.04 8.36
C ARG A 321 15.72 33.45 7.26
N GLY A 322 15.78 32.13 7.07
CA GLY A 322 14.99 31.42 6.07
C GLY A 322 13.48 31.59 6.27
N LEU A 323 13.01 31.49 7.51
CA LEU A 323 11.58 31.71 7.83
C LEU A 323 11.18 33.20 7.81
N ALA A 324 12.12 34.11 8.03
CA ALA A 324 11.87 35.55 7.92
C ALA A 324 11.81 36.04 6.46
N SER A 325 12.35 35.27 5.51
CA SER A 325 12.27 35.57 4.08
C SER A 325 10.82 35.56 3.58
N ASP A 326 10.51 36.43 2.62
CA ASP A 326 9.25 36.43 1.88
C ASP A 326 9.17 35.22 0.93
N ASP A 327 10.32 34.78 0.40
CA ASP A 327 10.43 33.57 -0.41
C ASP A 327 11.10 32.44 0.40
N ILE A 328 10.28 31.51 0.89
CA ILE A 328 10.74 30.32 1.60
C ILE A 328 11.45 29.32 0.66
N ALA A 329 11.23 29.39 -0.65
CA ALA A 329 11.76 28.40 -1.59
C ALA A 329 13.29 28.36 -1.62
N ILE A 330 13.96 29.49 -1.34
CA ILE A 330 15.42 29.56 -1.19
C ILE A 330 15.86 28.69 -0.01
N PHE A 331 15.25 28.88 1.16
CA PHE A 331 15.53 28.07 2.35
C PHE A 331 15.28 26.57 2.10
N LEU A 332 14.19 26.23 1.41
CA LEU A 332 13.90 24.83 1.07
C LEU A 332 14.96 24.21 0.17
N LYS A 333 15.44 24.96 -0.85
CA LYS A 333 16.54 24.50 -1.72
C LYS A 333 17.83 24.30 -0.93
N ASP A 334 18.14 25.19 0.00
CA ASP A 334 19.31 25.05 0.88
C ASP A 334 19.20 23.81 1.76
N CYS A 335 18.02 23.53 2.33
CA CYS A 335 17.79 22.29 3.10
C CYS A 335 18.01 21.04 2.24
N LEU A 336 17.49 21.02 0.99
CA LEU A 336 17.69 19.89 0.09
C LEU A 336 19.17 19.69 -0.28
N TRP A 337 19.90 20.77 -0.55
CA TRP A 337 21.31 20.73 -0.90
C TRP A 337 22.17 20.16 0.23
N ASN A 338 21.90 20.59 1.46
CA ASN A 338 22.67 20.17 2.63
C ASN A 338 22.22 18.83 3.23
N MET A 339 21.05 18.31 2.86
CA MET A 339 20.51 17.09 3.44
C MET A 339 21.46 15.89 3.32
N SER A 340 22.20 15.78 2.21
CA SER A 340 23.13 14.67 1.99
C SER A 340 24.39 14.76 2.87
N THR A 341 24.81 15.97 3.23
CA THR A 341 26.01 16.23 4.03
C THR A 341 25.74 16.34 5.52
N TRP A 342 24.53 16.76 5.91
CA TRP A 342 24.13 16.86 7.31
C TRP A 342 24.27 15.53 8.06
N SER A 343 24.78 15.61 9.29
CA SER A 343 24.61 14.53 10.25
C SER A 343 23.17 14.46 10.75
N TYR A 344 22.80 13.39 11.46
CA TYR A 344 21.52 13.37 12.16
C TYR A 344 21.43 14.45 13.26
N ALA A 345 22.56 14.89 13.82
CA ALA A 345 22.61 15.97 14.81
C ALA A 345 22.15 17.29 14.18
N ASP A 346 22.67 17.60 12.99
CA ASP A 346 22.36 18.82 12.26
C ASP A 346 20.89 18.84 11.83
N LEU A 347 20.39 17.72 11.28
CA LEU A 347 18.97 17.58 10.92
C LEU A 347 18.05 17.76 12.14
N ASN A 348 18.36 17.12 13.27
CA ASN A 348 17.61 17.29 14.51
C ASN A 348 17.64 18.75 14.99
N ARG A 349 18.78 19.44 14.84
CA ARG A 349 18.89 20.86 15.20
C ARG A 349 18.01 21.74 14.32
N VAL A 350 18.04 21.56 13.01
CA VAL A 350 17.16 22.25 12.05
C VAL A 350 15.69 22.04 12.43
N CYS A 351 15.30 20.78 12.65
CA CYS A 351 13.93 20.44 12.98
C CYS A 351 13.48 21.03 14.33
N ARG A 352 14.33 20.98 15.36
CA ARG A 352 14.07 21.62 16.67
C ARG A 352 13.91 23.13 16.55
N GLU A 353 14.73 23.79 15.72
CA GLU A 353 14.61 25.23 15.49
C GLU A 353 13.31 25.58 14.76
N LEU A 354 12.94 24.81 13.72
CA LEU A 354 11.65 24.97 13.03
C LEU A 354 10.47 24.84 14.01
N THR A 355 10.49 23.83 14.87
CA THR A 355 9.48 23.64 15.93
C THR A 355 9.47 24.82 16.92
N SER A 356 10.63 25.33 17.34
CA SER A 356 10.72 26.49 18.23
C SER A 356 10.13 27.76 17.57
N GLN A 357 10.45 28.01 16.30
CA GLN A 357 9.96 29.18 15.58
C GLN A 357 8.46 29.10 15.32
N ALA A 358 7.91 27.90 15.12
CA ALA A 358 6.47 27.68 14.98
C ALA A 358 5.66 28.13 16.21
N GLY A 359 6.27 28.13 17.41
CA GLY A 359 5.65 28.65 18.63
C GLY A 359 5.63 30.18 18.74
N ARG A 360 6.28 30.91 17.83
CA ARG A 360 6.45 32.38 17.91
C ARG A 360 5.45 33.18 17.07
N GLY A 361 4.41 32.54 16.54
CA GLY A 361 3.32 33.19 15.80
C GLY A 361 2.85 32.40 14.58
N ASP A 362 1.64 32.69 14.10
CA ASP A 362 0.96 31.91 13.06
C ASP A 362 1.68 31.91 11.71
N GLU A 363 2.31 33.01 11.32
CA GLU A 363 3.06 33.08 10.05
C GLU A 363 4.27 32.14 10.08
N LYS A 364 5.04 32.18 11.17
CA LYS A 364 6.19 31.27 11.36
C LYS A 364 5.73 29.82 11.48
N LYS A 365 4.59 29.57 12.12
CA LYS A 365 3.97 28.24 12.18
C LYS A 365 3.64 27.72 10.80
N ALA A 366 2.96 28.52 9.97
CA ALA A 366 2.62 28.16 8.60
C ALA A 366 3.87 27.85 7.77
N LYS A 367 4.92 28.71 7.84
CA LYS A 367 6.19 28.50 7.13
C LYS A 367 6.95 27.27 7.63
N ALA A 368 6.98 27.02 8.94
CA ALA A 368 7.62 25.83 9.51
C ALA A 368 6.92 24.53 9.09
N ILE A 369 5.58 24.50 9.13
CA ILE A 369 4.77 23.39 8.62
C ILE A 369 5.09 23.18 7.14
N ALA A 370 5.02 24.23 6.31
CA ALA A 370 5.30 24.14 4.89
C ALA A 370 6.70 23.57 4.60
N ALA A 371 7.73 23.99 5.37
CA ALA A 371 9.08 23.48 5.21
C ALA A 371 9.21 22.00 5.58
N LEU A 372 8.68 21.58 6.73
CA LEU A 372 8.74 20.19 7.15
C LEU A 372 7.90 19.28 6.25
N THR A 373 6.72 19.72 5.82
CA THR A 373 5.88 19.00 4.85
C THR A 373 6.59 18.85 3.50
N PHE A 374 7.24 19.91 3.00
CA PHE A 374 8.04 19.83 1.78
C PHE A 374 9.18 18.81 1.90
N LEU A 375 9.88 18.77 3.04
CA LEU A 375 10.93 17.79 3.30
C LEU A 375 10.38 16.37 3.48
N ASN A 376 9.17 16.20 4.02
CA ASN A 376 8.51 14.89 4.09
C ASN A 376 8.16 14.37 2.68
N ASP A 377 7.61 15.24 1.84
CA ASP A 377 7.00 14.88 0.56
C ASP A 377 8.02 14.70 -0.56
N ARG A 378 9.08 15.52 -0.60
CA ARG A 378 10.08 15.45 -1.68
C ARG A 378 11.02 14.25 -1.55
N ARG A 379 11.44 13.74 -2.71
CA ARG A 379 12.52 12.74 -2.83
C ARG A 379 13.83 13.48 -3.14
N TYR A 380 14.87 13.14 -2.38
CA TYR A 380 16.19 13.77 -2.42
C TYR A 380 17.21 12.84 -1.77
N SER A 381 18.50 13.06 -2.05
CA SER A 381 19.58 12.28 -1.46
C SER A 381 19.70 12.55 0.04
N THR A 382 19.76 11.48 0.83
CA THR A 382 19.99 11.52 2.28
C THR A 382 21.46 11.24 2.64
N GLY A 383 22.33 11.04 1.65
CA GLY A 383 23.72 10.66 1.86
C GLY A 383 23.83 9.35 2.65
N ALA A 384 24.62 9.34 3.71
CA ALA A 384 24.82 8.17 4.57
C ALA A 384 23.64 7.87 5.54
N LYS A 385 22.56 8.66 5.50
CA LYS A 385 21.40 8.50 6.39
C LYS A 385 20.32 7.65 5.71
N LYS A 386 19.74 6.69 6.42
CA LYS A 386 18.50 6.01 5.98
C LYS A 386 17.34 7.00 5.91
N ARG A 387 16.58 6.96 4.81
CA ARG A 387 15.42 7.83 4.62
C ARG A 387 14.34 7.62 5.68
N SER A 388 14.10 6.39 6.11
CA SER A 388 13.18 6.04 7.21
C SER A 388 13.43 6.87 8.48
N SER A 389 14.70 6.98 8.88
CA SER A 389 15.12 7.75 10.06
C SER A 389 14.99 9.27 9.86
N VAL A 390 15.33 9.77 8.66
CA VAL A 390 15.13 11.18 8.29
C VAL A 390 13.65 11.56 8.36
N LEU A 391 12.77 10.73 7.79
CA LEU A 391 11.32 10.92 7.85
C LEU A 391 10.81 10.85 9.29
N GLY A 392 11.32 9.92 10.11
CA GLY A 392 10.97 9.84 11.52
C GLY A 392 11.24 11.15 12.28
N ILE A 393 12.41 11.78 12.06
CA ILE A 393 12.77 13.06 12.68
C ILE A 393 11.83 14.19 12.22
N ILE A 394 11.58 14.29 10.91
CA ILE A 394 10.73 15.32 10.31
C ILE A 394 9.28 15.18 10.81
N ARG A 395 8.72 13.97 10.77
CA ARG A 395 7.33 13.69 11.20
C ARG A 395 7.11 13.89 12.69
N ASN A 396 8.10 13.55 13.53
CA ASN A 396 8.05 13.87 14.95
C ASN A 396 8.01 15.39 15.19
N SER A 397 8.68 16.17 14.34
CA SER A 397 8.69 17.63 14.45
C SER A 397 7.38 18.24 13.96
N LEU A 398 6.78 17.72 12.89
CA LEU A 398 5.41 18.06 12.48
C LEU A 398 4.39 17.77 13.59
N THR A 399 4.43 16.55 14.14
CA THR A 399 3.58 16.14 15.28
C THR A 399 3.71 17.12 16.44
N ALA A 400 4.94 17.48 16.85
CA ALA A 400 5.16 18.44 17.93
C ALA A 400 4.55 19.83 17.65
N ILE A 401 4.61 20.32 16.40
CA ILE A 401 3.99 21.59 16.01
C ILE A 401 2.46 21.51 16.04
N PHE A 402 1.90 20.39 15.58
CA PHE A 402 0.46 20.15 15.57
C PHE A 402 -0.09 20.03 16.99
N ASP A 403 0.53 19.21 17.84
CA ASP A 403 0.18 19.03 19.26
C ASP A 403 0.26 20.36 20.04
N ALA A 404 1.23 21.22 19.72
CA ALA A 404 1.38 22.54 20.35
C ALA A 404 0.35 23.59 19.85
N SER A 405 -0.60 23.22 18.99
CA SER A 405 -1.65 24.15 18.54
C SER A 405 -2.66 24.45 19.66
N PRO A 406 -3.16 25.69 19.79
CA PRO A 406 -4.10 26.04 20.84
C PRO A 406 -5.42 25.26 20.72
N GLY A 407 -5.85 24.58 21.79
CA GLY A 407 -7.17 23.96 21.87
C GLY A 407 -8.28 24.96 22.23
N PHE A 408 -9.53 24.50 22.20
CA PHE A 408 -10.72 25.32 22.49
C PHE A 408 -10.83 25.83 23.94
N ASN A 409 -10.10 25.21 24.89
CA ASN A 409 -10.08 25.63 26.30
C ASN A 409 -9.08 26.77 26.59
N GLY A 410 -8.23 27.13 25.61
CA GLY A 410 -7.15 28.10 25.80
C GLY A 410 -7.59 29.56 25.56
N LYS A 411 -6.90 30.51 26.20
CA LYS A 411 -7.07 31.96 25.95
C LYS A 411 -6.28 32.49 24.75
N THR A 412 -5.58 31.62 24.03
CA THR A 412 -4.69 32.00 22.93
C THR A 412 -5.47 32.09 21.63
N PHE A 413 -5.60 33.30 21.08
CA PHE A 413 -6.29 33.56 19.80
C PHE A 413 -5.30 33.51 18.64
N GLY A 414 -5.73 32.96 17.51
CA GLY A 414 -4.93 32.81 16.30
C GLY A 414 -5.66 31.98 15.24
N LYS A 415 -5.02 31.76 14.10
CA LYS A 415 -5.57 31.05 12.95
C LYS A 415 -5.86 29.57 13.21
N TYR A 416 -5.10 28.96 14.11
CA TYR A 416 -5.12 27.52 14.38
C TYR A 416 -5.94 27.18 15.63
N ARG A 417 -6.77 26.14 15.52
CA ARG A 417 -7.41 25.45 16.65
C ARG A 417 -7.13 23.96 16.59
N SER A 418 -6.76 23.36 17.71
CA SER A 418 -6.63 21.90 17.81
C SER A 418 -7.86 21.26 18.44
N ILE A 419 -8.14 20.05 17.98
CA ILE A 419 -9.11 19.16 18.57
C ILE A 419 -8.61 17.72 18.49
N ASP A 420 -8.93 16.95 19.50
CA ASP A 420 -8.61 15.53 19.63
C ASP A 420 -9.83 14.77 20.14
N TRP A 421 -9.65 13.48 20.43
CA TRP A 421 -10.74 12.66 20.96
C TRP A 421 -11.32 13.26 22.24
N GLU A 422 -10.51 13.60 23.23
CA GLU A 422 -11.01 14.08 24.53
C GLU A 422 -11.74 15.43 24.43
N SER A 423 -11.24 16.33 23.58
CA SER A 423 -11.80 17.68 23.38
C SER A 423 -12.89 17.77 22.32
N ARG A 424 -13.25 16.67 21.65
CA ARG A 424 -14.22 16.64 20.52
C ARG A 424 -15.56 17.34 20.78
N ASN A 425 -16.03 17.30 22.02
CA ASN A 425 -17.31 17.91 22.43
C ASN A 425 -17.25 19.45 22.55
N LEU A 426 -16.06 20.04 22.44
CA LEU A 426 -15.83 21.48 22.50
C LEU A 426 -15.81 22.14 21.11
N LEU A 427 -16.04 21.36 20.06
CA LEU A 427 -16.10 21.88 18.70
C LEU A 427 -17.13 23.00 18.59
N GLN A 428 -16.70 24.15 18.10
CA GLN A 428 -17.52 25.33 17.87
C GLN A 428 -17.19 25.96 16.50
N PRO A 429 -18.06 26.85 15.97
CA PRO A 429 -17.75 27.63 14.78
C PRO A 429 -16.43 28.42 14.91
N PRO A 430 -15.69 28.66 13.81
CA PRO A 430 -14.48 29.48 13.86
C PRO A 430 -14.83 30.91 14.29
N GLY A 431 -14.09 31.45 15.26
CA GLY A 431 -14.24 32.82 15.76
C GLY A 431 -13.05 33.72 15.45
N GLY A 432 -13.28 35.01 15.21
CA GLY A 432 -12.20 35.98 14.95
C GLY A 432 -11.36 35.61 13.72
N ASP A 433 -10.05 35.41 13.93
CA ASP A 433 -9.09 35.04 12.89
C ASP A 433 -8.93 33.51 12.69
N GLU A 434 -9.67 32.70 13.45
CA GLU A 434 -9.63 31.24 13.35
C GLU A 434 -10.04 30.78 11.94
N SER A 435 -9.23 29.92 11.33
CA SER A 435 -9.47 29.46 9.96
C SER A 435 -9.00 28.03 9.69
N ILE A 436 -8.13 27.47 10.52
CA ILE A 436 -7.55 26.13 10.37
C ILE A 436 -7.86 25.27 11.60
N LEU A 437 -8.55 24.16 11.38
CA LEU A 437 -8.78 23.13 12.41
C LEU A 437 -7.74 22.02 12.27
N VAL A 438 -6.97 21.79 13.33
CA VAL A 438 -5.94 20.76 13.47
C VAL A 438 -6.54 19.59 14.24
N ILE A 439 -6.70 18.44 13.61
CA ILE A 439 -7.39 17.27 14.16
C ILE A 439 -6.36 16.17 14.41
N ASN A 440 -6.21 15.78 15.67
CA ASN A 440 -5.47 14.57 16.03
C ASN A 440 -6.40 13.35 15.94
N ALA A 441 -6.27 12.58 14.85
CA ALA A 441 -7.12 11.42 14.56
C ALA A 441 -6.78 10.18 15.41
N ARG A 442 -5.65 10.16 16.13
CA ARG A 442 -5.05 8.94 16.72
C ARG A 442 -5.99 8.13 17.61
N GLN A 443 -6.81 8.83 18.41
CA GLN A 443 -7.73 8.22 19.38
C GLN A 443 -9.17 8.13 18.88
N PHE A 444 -9.46 8.65 17.68
CA PHE A 444 -10.77 8.44 17.06
C PHE A 444 -10.91 6.99 16.60
N PRO A 445 -12.12 6.40 16.74
CA PRO A 445 -12.39 5.08 16.19
C PRO A 445 -12.22 5.08 14.66
N PRO A 446 -11.80 3.96 14.06
CA PRO A 446 -11.49 3.91 12.64
C PRO A 446 -12.71 4.15 11.72
N GLU A 447 -13.91 3.88 12.23
CA GLU A 447 -15.18 4.06 11.53
C GLU A 447 -16.34 4.24 12.52
N GLY A 448 -17.55 4.46 12.01
CA GLY A 448 -18.77 4.67 12.82
C GLY A 448 -19.07 6.14 13.11
N GLU A 449 -20.13 6.38 13.87
CA GLU A 449 -20.67 7.74 14.08
C GLU A 449 -19.77 8.67 14.90
N ALA A 450 -18.82 8.10 15.66
CA ALA A 450 -17.87 8.85 16.47
C ALA A 450 -16.50 9.03 15.80
N CYS A 451 -16.31 8.64 14.53
CA CYS A 451 -15.00 8.77 13.87
C CYS A 451 -14.66 10.22 13.50
N ASP A 452 -13.38 10.46 13.19
CA ASP A 452 -12.85 11.77 12.79
C ASP A 452 -13.50 12.30 11.50
N ALA A 453 -13.84 11.43 10.53
CA ALA A 453 -14.52 11.85 9.31
C ALA A 453 -15.89 12.51 9.58
N ARG A 454 -16.63 12.01 10.58
CA ARG A 454 -17.89 12.62 11.03
C ARG A 454 -17.65 13.96 11.73
N LEU A 455 -16.59 14.07 12.53
CA LEU A 455 -16.16 15.33 13.15
C LEU A 455 -15.83 16.39 12.09
N ILE A 456 -15.08 16.02 11.04
CA ILE A 456 -14.75 16.91 9.92
C ILE A 456 -16.04 17.44 9.27
N CYS A 457 -17.02 16.56 9.01
CA CYS A 457 -18.31 16.97 8.46
C CYS A 457 -19.06 17.94 9.38
N ALA A 458 -19.03 17.72 10.70
CA ALA A 458 -19.64 18.61 11.67
C ALA A 458 -18.95 19.98 11.69
N ALA A 459 -17.62 20.00 11.72
CA ALA A 459 -16.82 21.21 11.68
C ALA A 459 -17.06 22.01 10.40
N PHE A 460 -17.14 21.33 9.24
CA PHE A 460 -17.48 21.97 7.98
C PHE A 460 -18.84 22.68 8.03
N ARG A 461 -19.88 22.02 8.57
CA ARG A 461 -21.21 22.65 8.76
C ARG A 461 -21.18 23.85 9.70
N MET A 462 -20.20 23.91 10.61
CA MET A 462 -19.98 25.05 11.49
C MET A 462 -19.14 26.17 10.84
N GLY A 463 -18.68 26.00 9.60
CA GLY A 463 -17.95 27.01 8.83
C GLY A 463 -16.44 26.78 8.69
N TRP A 464 -15.89 25.69 9.25
CA TRP A 464 -14.48 25.35 9.04
C TRP A 464 -14.22 24.90 7.59
N LYS A 465 -13.16 25.44 6.97
CA LYS A 465 -12.81 25.16 5.56
C LYS A 465 -11.40 24.64 5.35
N ARG A 466 -10.51 24.76 6.35
CA ARG A 466 -9.13 24.25 6.29
C ARG A 466 -8.92 23.25 7.42
N PHE A 467 -8.46 22.06 7.06
CA PHE A 467 -8.23 20.97 8.00
C PHE A 467 -6.81 20.44 7.86
N ILE A 468 -6.14 20.26 8.99
CA ILE A 468 -4.88 19.51 9.09
C ILE A 468 -5.18 18.30 9.96
N CYS A 469 -5.15 17.10 9.38
CA CYS A 469 -5.48 15.87 10.07
C CYS A 469 -4.22 15.00 10.17
N TYR A 470 -3.85 14.61 11.39
CA TYR A 470 -2.61 13.87 11.67
C TYR A 470 -2.82 12.81 12.76
N GLY A 471 -1.82 11.95 12.96
CA GLY A 471 -1.90 10.85 13.91
C GLY A 471 -2.73 9.67 13.43
N TYR A 472 -3.03 9.61 12.13
CA TYR A 472 -3.77 8.50 11.53
C TYR A 472 -3.06 7.16 11.72
N LYS A 473 -3.85 6.13 12.06
CA LYS A 473 -3.44 4.73 12.22
C LYS A 473 -4.39 3.76 11.48
N GLY A 474 -5.04 4.25 10.42
CA GLY A 474 -6.04 3.52 9.64
C GLY A 474 -7.48 3.99 9.80
N GLN A 475 -7.73 5.17 10.37
CA GLN A 475 -9.09 5.74 10.32
C GLN A 475 -9.51 5.96 8.86
N ARG A 476 -10.73 5.52 8.54
CA ARG A 476 -11.28 5.40 7.20
C ARG A 476 -12.14 6.62 6.85
N PHE A 477 -12.49 6.75 5.58
CA PHE A 477 -13.51 7.69 5.09
C PHE A 477 -13.17 9.18 5.27
N CYS A 478 -11.89 9.56 5.43
CA CYS A 478 -11.52 10.97 5.53
C CYS A 478 -11.99 11.75 4.29
N GLY A 479 -12.74 12.84 4.50
CA GLY A 479 -13.37 13.64 3.44
C GLY A 479 -14.73 13.13 2.94
N CYS A 480 -15.16 11.91 3.30
CA CYS A 480 -16.47 11.40 2.93
C CYS A 480 -17.60 12.19 3.59
N GLY A 481 -18.69 12.41 2.86
CA GLY A 481 -19.83 13.21 3.31
C GLY A 481 -19.72 14.71 3.02
N LEU A 482 -18.57 15.18 2.52
CA LEU A 482 -18.34 16.55 2.07
C LEU A 482 -18.67 16.72 0.57
N SER A 483 -19.95 16.66 0.20
CA SER A 483 -20.41 16.62 -1.20
C SER A 483 -21.09 17.89 -1.73
N LYS A 484 -21.30 18.93 -0.91
CA LYS A 484 -21.90 20.20 -1.36
C LYS A 484 -21.12 21.39 -0.79
N ASP A 485 -20.97 22.44 -1.60
CA ASP A 485 -20.35 23.71 -1.22
C ASP A 485 -18.92 23.58 -0.65
N THR A 486 -18.12 22.73 -1.28
CA THR A 486 -16.78 22.36 -0.79
C THR A 486 -15.62 22.83 -1.67
N ASP A 487 -15.87 23.66 -2.68
CA ASP A 487 -14.85 24.21 -3.60
C ASP A 487 -13.70 24.97 -2.90
N ASP A 488 -14.01 25.60 -1.76
CA ASP A 488 -13.06 26.34 -0.94
C ASP A 488 -12.40 25.47 0.16
N VAL A 489 -12.85 24.22 0.33
CA VAL A 489 -12.39 23.30 1.38
C VAL A 489 -11.05 22.66 1.00
N ARG A 490 -10.15 22.59 1.97
CA ARG A 490 -8.90 21.82 1.87
C ARG A 490 -8.67 20.97 3.11
N ILE A 491 -8.24 19.73 2.89
CA ILE A 491 -7.79 18.80 3.93
C ILE A 491 -6.35 18.37 3.61
N ASP A 492 -5.44 18.59 4.55
CA ASP A 492 -4.09 18.06 4.54
C ASP A 492 -4.03 16.86 5.50
N VAL A 493 -3.65 15.68 4.98
CA VAL A 493 -3.69 14.40 5.68
C VAL A 493 -2.27 13.89 5.86
N TYR A 494 -1.89 13.67 7.11
CA TYR A 494 -0.57 13.18 7.52
C TYR A 494 -0.67 11.78 8.13
N ASP A 495 0.44 11.05 8.12
CA ASP A 495 0.55 9.68 8.63
C ASP A 495 -0.32 8.68 7.82
N SER A 496 -0.85 7.64 8.47
CA SER A 496 -1.36 6.46 7.77
C SER A 496 -2.89 6.42 7.76
N SER A 497 -3.53 7.21 6.87
CA SER A 497 -4.99 7.18 6.68
C SER A 497 -5.46 5.83 6.14
N GLY A 498 -6.66 5.39 6.51
CA GLY A 498 -7.26 4.13 6.03
C GLY A 498 -8.01 4.27 4.71
N ASP A 499 -8.79 3.23 4.39
CA ASP A 499 -9.56 3.11 3.14
C ASP A 499 -10.58 4.23 2.91
N TYR A 500 -11.03 4.33 1.66
CA TYR A 500 -12.14 5.19 1.24
C TYR A 500 -11.92 6.69 1.46
N LEU A 501 -10.69 7.12 1.76
CA LEU A 501 -10.38 8.55 1.77
C LEU A 501 -10.82 9.17 0.44
N ALA A 502 -11.37 10.39 0.49
CA ALA A 502 -11.90 11.09 -0.67
C ALA A 502 -13.05 10.37 -1.43
N SER A 503 -13.69 9.36 -0.85
CA SER A 503 -14.84 8.71 -1.51
C SER A 503 -16.04 9.66 -1.59
N GLY A 504 -16.64 9.77 -2.78
CA GLY A 504 -17.83 10.58 -3.04
C GLY A 504 -17.66 12.11 -2.93
N ILE A 505 -16.42 12.62 -2.98
CA ILE A 505 -16.16 14.06 -2.89
C ILE A 505 -16.63 14.84 -4.13
N ASP A 506 -17.01 16.11 -3.93
CA ASP A 506 -17.58 16.98 -4.96
C ASP A 506 -17.09 18.45 -4.81
N GLY A 507 -15.80 18.69 -5.07
CA GLY A 507 -15.22 20.04 -5.17
C GLY A 507 -13.98 20.30 -4.31
N LEU A 508 -13.90 19.70 -3.12
CA LEU A 508 -12.77 19.90 -2.21
C LEU A 508 -11.42 19.43 -2.74
N LYS A 509 -10.38 19.92 -2.06
CA LYS A 509 -8.98 19.55 -2.29
C LYS A 509 -8.45 18.73 -1.12
N ILE A 510 -7.88 17.57 -1.40
CA ILE A 510 -7.23 16.73 -0.39
C ILE A 510 -5.78 16.46 -0.79
N TYR A 511 -4.87 16.66 0.16
CA TYR A 511 -3.44 16.40 0.01
C TYR A 511 -3.03 15.33 1.03
N VAL A 512 -2.56 14.18 0.56
CA VAL A 512 -2.05 13.08 1.39
C VAL A 512 -0.53 13.12 1.38
N HIS A 513 0.07 13.44 2.53
CA HIS A 513 1.51 13.62 2.73
C HIS A 513 2.22 12.29 3.01
N GLY A 514 2.01 11.32 2.13
CA GLY A 514 2.48 9.94 2.25
C GLY A 514 1.73 8.99 1.31
N ASN A 515 1.70 7.72 1.68
CA ASN A 515 0.94 6.69 0.97
C ASN A 515 -0.53 6.72 1.39
N ALA A 516 -1.43 6.30 0.51
CA ALA A 516 -2.85 6.12 0.77
C ALA A 516 -3.26 4.66 0.54
N GLN A 517 -4.36 4.22 1.19
CA GLN A 517 -4.84 2.83 1.12
C GLN A 517 -5.81 2.60 -0.03
N ASP A 518 -6.60 1.55 0.10
CA ASP A 518 -7.51 1.03 -0.89
C ASP A 518 -8.76 1.92 -1.03
N GLN A 519 -9.40 1.81 -2.19
CA GLN A 519 -10.66 2.49 -2.53
C GLN A 519 -10.61 4.02 -2.38
N LEU A 520 -9.41 4.58 -2.38
CA LEU A 520 -9.17 6.02 -2.37
C LEU A 520 -9.87 6.69 -3.56
N GLY A 521 -10.67 7.73 -3.32
CA GLY A 521 -11.36 8.47 -4.37
C GLY A 521 -12.47 7.69 -5.07
N GLN A 522 -12.98 6.62 -4.45
CA GLN A 522 -14.13 5.88 -4.98
C GLN A 522 -15.30 6.82 -5.26
N ILE A 523 -15.97 6.65 -6.41
CA ILE A 523 -17.10 7.46 -6.88
C ILE A 523 -16.88 8.98 -6.80
N MET A 524 -15.63 9.44 -6.78
CA MET A 524 -15.27 10.86 -6.77
C MET A 524 -15.89 11.59 -7.97
N LYS A 525 -16.57 12.71 -7.72
CA LYS A 525 -17.29 13.45 -8.75
C LYS A 525 -16.45 14.55 -9.39
N ARG A 526 -15.82 15.41 -8.58
CA ARG A 526 -14.90 16.47 -8.97
C ARG A 526 -14.10 16.94 -7.76
N GLY A 527 -13.11 17.81 -7.98
CA GLY A 527 -12.20 18.31 -6.94
C GLY A 527 -10.76 17.93 -7.26
N LYS A 528 -9.86 18.08 -6.29
CA LYS A 528 -8.44 17.76 -6.45
C LYS A 528 -7.97 16.79 -5.37
N LEU A 529 -7.28 15.72 -5.78
CA LEU A 529 -6.64 14.78 -4.87
C LEU A 529 -5.16 14.65 -5.22
N VAL A 530 -4.29 14.85 -4.24
CA VAL A 530 -2.83 14.74 -4.42
C VAL A 530 -2.27 13.76 -3.41
N VAL A 531 -1.48 12.79 -3.87
CA VAL A 531 -0.84 11.76 -3.03
C VAL A 531 0.66 11.81 -3.26
N TYR A 532 1.41 12.13 -2.19
CA TYR A 532 2.88 12.20 -2.19
C TYR A 532 3.54 10.83 -1.94
N GLY A 533 2.88 9.76 -2.36
CA GLY A 533 3.29 8.38 -2.15
C GLY A 533 2.53 7.43 -3.09
N ASP A 534 2.43 6.18 -2.68
CA ASP A 534 1.71 5.12 -3.41
C ASP A 534 0.22 5.06 -3.02
N VAL A 535 -0.61 4.48 -3.88
CA VAL A 535 -2.05 4.24 -3.65
C VAL A 535 -2.38 2.74 -3.73
N GLY A 536 -3.34 2.31 -2.90
CA GLY A 536 -3.76 0.91 -2.79
C GLY A 536 -4.68 0.42 -3.92
N GLN A 537 -5.30 -0.73 -3.66
CA GLN A 537 -6.22 -1.44 -4.55
C GLN A 537 -7.45 -0.60 -4.89
N THR A 538 -7.98 -0.75 -6.11
CA THR A 538 -9.25 -0.16 -6.56
C THR A 538 -9.33 1.37 -6.38
N PHE A 539 -8.19 2.05 -6.45
CA PHE A 539 -8.09 3.50 -6.47
C PHE A 539 -9.02 4.10 -7.54
N MET A 540 -9.85 5.07 -7.17
CA MET A 540 -10.86 5.74 -8.02
C MET A 540 -11.89 4.80 -8.65
N TYR A 541 -12.22 3.68 -7.97
CA TYR A 541 -13.33 2.81 -8.37
C TYR A 541 -14.60 3.62 -8.69
N GLY A 542 -15.14 3.48 -9.89
CA GLY A 542 -16.40 4.10 -10.27
C GLY A 542 -16.42 5.64 -10.30
N ALA A 543 -15.25 6.29 -10.26
CA ALA A 543 -15.14 7.75 -10.27
C ALA A 543 -15.82 8.38 -11.50
N LYS A 544 -16.33 9.61 -11.34
CA LYS A 544 -17.04 10.38 -12.38
C LYS A 544 -16.22 11.55 -12.94
N GLY A 545 -15.22 12.00 -12.20
CA GLY A 545 -14.41 13.16 -12.54
C GLY A 545 -13.38 13.50 -11.46
N GLY A 546 -12.72 14.65 -11.62
CA GLY A 546 -11.70 15.13 -10.69
C GLY A 546 -10.29 15.18 -11.28
N GLU A 547 -9.45 16.02 -10.67
CA GLU A 547 -8.01 16.12 -10.98
C GLU A 547 -7.21 15.37 -9.91
N VAL A 548 -6.51 14.31 -10.30
CA VAL A 548 -5.81 13.46 -9.34
C VAL A 548 -4.35 13.23 -9.74
N TYR A 549 -3.46 13.35 -8.76
CA TYR A 549 -2.01 13.28 -8.93
C TYR A 549 -1.40 12.31 -7.93
N VAL A 550 -0.71 11.28 -8.41
CA VAL A 550 -0.03 10.27 -7.61
C VAL A 550 1.46 10.31 -7.91
N MET A 551 2.28 10.56 -6.89
CA MET A 551 3.74 10.62 -7.04
C MET A 551 4.36 9.23 -7.23
N GLY A 552 3.79 8.20 -6.61
CA GLY A 552 4.28 6.82 -6.65
C GLY A 552 3.46 5.92 -7.57
N ASN A 553 3.37 4.66 -7.17
CA ASN A 553 2.67 3.60 -7.86
C ASN A 553 1.19 3.48 -7.42
N ALA A 554 0.39 2.85 -8.27
CA ALA A 554 -0.90 2.28 -7.91
C ALA A 554 -0.79 0.74 -7.85
N ALA A 555 -1.52 0.12 -6.93
CA ALA A 555 -1.62 -1.33 -6.84
C ALA A 555 -2.49 -1.93 -7.99
N GLY A 556 -3.47 -2.77 -7.68
CA GLY A 556 -4.36 -3.37 -8.68
C GLY A 556 -5.65 -2.57 -8.93
N ARG A 557 -6.17 -2.67 -10.16
CA ARG A 557 -7.49 -2.16 -10.60
C ARG A 557 -7.74 -0.66 -10.39
N PRO A 558 -6.76 0.25 -10.55
CA PRO A 558 -7.04 1.67 -10.49
C PRO A 558 -7.96 2.10 -11.64
N LEU A 559 -8.92 2.97 -11.34
CA LEU A 559 -9.96 3.50 -12.24
C LEU A 559 -10.92 2.45 -12.81
N ILE A 560 -11.03 1.27 -12.19
CA ILE A 560 -12.02 0.29 -12.61
C ILE A 560 -13.44 0.90 -12.59
N ASN A 561 -14.19 0.71 -13.68
CA ASN A 561 -15.55 1.26 -13.87
C ASN A 561 -15.66 2.79 -13.80
N ALA A 562 -14.55 3.54 -13.88
CA ALA A 562 -14.63 4.99 -13.90
C ALA A 562 -15.23 5.50 -15.23
N VAL A 563 -15.99 6.59 -15.14
CA VAL A 563 -16.78 7.17 -16.24
C VAL A 563 -16.66 8.69 -16.24
N GLY A 564 -17.21 9.37 -17.24
CA GLY A 564 -17.27 10.83 -17.26
C GLY A 564 -15.90 11.46 -17.56
N SER A 565 -15.39 12.31 -16.68
CA SER A 565 -14.22 13.17 -16.96
C SER A 565 -13.04 13.10 -15.98
N PRO A 566 -12.65 11.93 -15.42
CA PRO A 566 -11.49 11.85 -14.54
C PRO A 566 -10.20 12.25 -15.28
N ARG A 567 -9.33 13.01 -14.60
CA ARG A 567 -8.04 13.51 -15.10
C ARG A 567 -6.95 13.07 -14.15
N VAL A 568 -6.28 11.96 -14.46
CA VAL A 568 -5.38 11.32 -13.49
C VAL A 568 -3.94 11.26 -14.02
N VAL A 569 -2.97 11.60 -13.18
CA VAL A 569 -1.54 11.42 -13.45
C VAL A 569 -0.96 10.47 -12.40
N ILE A 570 -0.43 9.33 -12.86
CA ILE A 570 0.30 8.35 -12.05
C ILE A 570 1.76 8.39 -12.52
N ASN A 571 2.67 8.84 -11.65
CA ASN A 571 4.07 8.95 -12.04
C ASN A 571 4.79 7.61 -12.04
N GLY A 572 4.46 6.75 -11.08
CA GLY A 572 4.95 5.37 -11.05
C GLY A 572 4.30 4.50 -12.11
N THR A 573 4.00 3.27 -11.70
CA THR A 573 3.27 2.30 -12.51
C THR A 573 1.93 1.93 -11.86
N CYS A 574 1.16 1.10 -12.56
CA CYS A 574 0.06 0.32 -12.01
C CYS A 574 0.46 -1.14 -12.11
N LEU A 575 0.30 -1.92 -11.04
CA LEU A 575 0.71 -3.32 -11.06
C LEU A 575 -0.11 -4.14 -12.06
N ASP A 576 -1.44 -4.03 -12.05
CA ASP A 576 -2.29 -4.60 -13.11
C ASP A 576 -3.69 -3.99 -13.15
N TYR A 577 -4.45 -4.24 -14.23
CA TYR A 577 -5.83 -3.82 -14.45
C TYR A 577 -6.06 -2.29 -14.47
N LEU A 578 -5.09 -1.52 -14.97
CA LEU A 578 -5.27 -0.07 -15.08
C LEU A 578 -6.42 0.27 -16.04
N ALA A 579 -7.41 0.98 -15.53
CA ALA A 579 -8.58 1.44 -16.27
C ALA A 579 -9.38 0.30 -16.92
N GLU A 580 -9.56 -0.79 -16.18
CA GLU A 580 -10.49 -1.87 -16.50
C GLU A 580 -11.94 -1.33 -16.57
N SER A 581 -12.68 -1.69 -17.61
CA SER A 581 -14.06 -1.24 -17.85
C SER A 581 -14.20 0.29 -17.78
N PHE A 582 -13.22 1.03 -18.30
CA PHE A 582 -13.24 2.49 -18.33
C PHE A 582 -14.20 3.01 -19.40
N MET A 583 -15.16 3.85 -19.01
CA MET A 583 -16.24 4.33 -19.86
C MET A 583 -16.28 5.87 -19.87
N ALA A 584 -15.10 6.48 -20.06
CA ALA A 584 -14.93 7.92 -19.87
C ALA A 584 -15.09 8.76 -21.15
N GLY A 585 -15.60 8.22 -22.26
CA GLY A 585 -15.80 8.99 -23.51
C GLY A 585 -14.52 9.55 -24.15
N ASP A 586 -14.60 10.32 -25.22
CA ASP A 586 -13.42 10.86 -25.92
C ASP A 586 -12.74 11.99 -25.11
N PRO A 587 -11.45 11.85 -24.72
CA PRO A 587 -10.72 12.89 -23.99
C PRO A 587 -10.75 14.28 -24.64
N LEU A 588 -10.71 14.34 -25.98
CA LEU A 588 -10.71 15.60 -26.74
C LEU A 588 -12.10 16.26 -26.78
N LYS A 589 -13.15 15.53 -26.38
CA LYS A 589 -14.54 16.02 -26.25
C LYS A 589 -14.99 16.10 -24.79
N GLY A 590 -14.05 16.21 -23.85
CA GLY A 590 -14.35 16.36 -22.43
C GLY A 590 -14.39 15.05 -21.65
N GLY A 591 -14.17 13.90 -22.29
CA GLY A 591 -14.02 12.61 -21.64
C GLY A 591 -12.77 12.47 -20.77
N GLY A 592 -12.69 11.43 -19.95
CA GLY A 592 -11.61 11.19 -18.99
C GLY A 592 -10.38 10.50 -19.57
N PHE A 593 -9.23 10.66 -18.90
CA PHE A 593 -7.98 10.01 -19.24
C PHE A 593 -7.09 9.73 -18.03
N VAL A 594 -6.10 8.87 -18.26
CA VAL A 594 -4.99 8.62 -17.33
C VAL A 594 -3.67 8.93 -18.03
N VAL A 595 -2.72 9.57 -17.35
CA VAL A 595 -1.31 9.65 -17.75
C VAL A 595 -0.53 8.69 -16.87
N LEU A 596 0.24 7.79 -17.49
CA LEU A 596 1.11 6.83 -16.79
C LEU A 596 2.57 7.09 -17.19
N ASN A 597 3.42 7.52 -16.24
CA ASN A 597 4.79 7.92 -16.57
C ASN A 597 5.83 6.80 -16.43
N GLY A 598 5.58 5.76 -15.62
CA GLY A 598 6.47 4.61 -15.50
C GLY A 598 7.86 4.94 -14.94
N ILE A 599 7.95 5.89 -14.03
CA ILE A 599 9.21 6.31 -13.39
C ILE A 599 9.28 5.86 -11.93
N GLU A 600 10.47 5.86 -11.36
CA GLU A 600 10.68 5.67 -9.93
C GLU A 600 11.80 6.58 -9.42
N PHE A 601 11.90 6.70 -8.10
CA PHE A 601 13.00 7.41 -7.46
C PHE A 601 14.00 6.39 -6.95
N ASN A 602 15.25 6.51 -7.39
CA ASN A 602 16.32 5.71 -6.82
C ASN A 602 16.67 6.19 -5.40
N GLU A 603 17.62 5.50 -4.77
CA GLU A 603 18.04 5.75 -3.39
C GLU A 603 18.64 7.15 -3.16
N ALA A 604 19.16 7.79 -4.22
CA ALA A 604 19.63 9.17 -4.18
C ALA A 604 18.50 10.20 -4.41
N GLY A 605 17.25 9.76 -4.51
CA GLY A 605 16.09 10.59 -4.84
C GLY A 605 16.07 11.08 -6.29
N LYS A 606 16.85 10.48 -7.18
CA LYS A 606 16.87 10.81 -8.61
C LYS A 606 15.81 10.00 -9.34
N ILE A 607 15.13 10.66 -10.28
CA ILE A 607 14.16 10.03 -11.17
C ILE A 607 14.89 9.10 -12.17
N VAL A 608 14.42 7.87 -12.27
CA VAL A 608 14.86 6.85 -13.23
C VAL A 608 13.64 6.17 -13.85
N ASP A 609 13.82 5.56 -15.02
CA ASP A 609 12.78 4.75 -15.64
C ASP A 609 12.62 3.42 -14.88
N GLN A 610 11.38 2.98 -14.66
CA GLN A 610 11.14 1.61 -14.23
C GLN A 610 11.54 0.62 -15.33
N ALA A 611 11.77 -0.64 -14.93
CA ALA A 611 12.11 -1.72 -15.86
C ALA A 611 11.10 -1.82 -17.02
N THR A 612 9.80 -1.65 -16.72
CA THR A 612 8.72 -1.47 -17.68
C THR A 612 7.76 -0.38 -17.18
N PRO A 613 7.18 0.47 -18.05
CA PRO A 613 6.18 1.44 -17.63
C PRO A 613 4.91 0.80 -17.06
N TYR A 614 4.57 -0.41 -17.49
CA TYR A 614 3.42 -1.18 -17.04
C TYR A 614 3.79 -2.68 -17.02
N PRO A 615 3.86 -3.32 -15.83
CA PRO A 615 4.23 -4.72 -15.69
C PRO A 615 3.06 -5.69 -15.86
N GLY A 616 1.82 -5.24 -15.71
CA GLY A 616 0.63 -6.11 -15.77
C GLY A 616 0.28 -6.61 -17.18
N SER A 617 -0.71 -7.48 -17.25
CA SER A 617 -1.19 -8.06 -18.52
C SER A 617 -2.53 -7.48 -18.98
N ASN A 618 -3.21 -6.71 -18.14
CA ASN A 618 -4.59 -6.26 -18.38
C ASN A 618 -4.72 -4.74 -18.43
N LEU A 619 -3.97 -4.08 -19.32
CA LEU A 619 -4.05 -2.64 -19.52
C LEU A 619 -5.31 -2.28 -20.31
N PHE A 620 -6.10 -1.33 -19.80
CA PHE A 620 -7.27 -0.78 -20.47
C PHE A 620 -8.29 -1.84 -20.87
N SER A 621 -8.39 -2.90 -20.06
CA SER A 621 -9.22 -4.07 -20.35
C SER A 621 -10.70 -3.70 -20.38
N LEU A 622 -11.48 -4.21 -21.34
CA LEU A 622 -12.93 -3.97 -21.45
C LEU A 622 -13.37 -2.49 -21.50
N ALA A 623 -12.44 -1.56 -21.75
CA ALA A 623 -12.76 -0.14 -21.82
C ALA A 623 -13.59 0.18 -23.07
N SER A 624 -14.61 1.03 -22.91
CA SER A 624 -15.46 1.52 -24.01
C SER A 624 -15.26 3.00 -24.32
N GLY A 625 -14.51 3.72 -23.49
CA GLY A 625 -14.16 5.13 -23.70
C GLY A 625 -13.03 5.59 -22.81
N GLY A 626 -12.51 6.78 -23.09
CA GLY A 626 -11.34 7.37 -22.45
C GLY A 626 -10.04 7.06 -23.19
N ALA A 627 -8.92 7.47 -22.60
CA ALA A 627 -7.59 7.10 -23.08
C ALA A 627 -6.57 6.99 -21.95
N ILE A 628 -5.50 6.24 -22.23
CA ILE A 628 -4.26 6.29 -21.44
C ILE A 628 -3.18 6.97 -22.28
N TYR A 629 -2.52 7.96 -21.70
CA TYR A 629 -1.31 8.59 -22.24
C TYR A 629 -0.11 7.98 -21.54
N LEU A 630 0.52 7.03 -22.21
CA LEU A 630 1.55 6.18 -21.66
C LEU A 630 2.93 6.69 -22.06
N ARG A 631 3.78 7.00 -21.10
CA ARG A 631 5.21 7.24 -21.33
C ARG A 631 5.90 5.89 -21.57
N ASP A 632 6.22 5.62 -22.82
CA ASP A 632 6.90 4.39 -23.22
C ASP A 632 7.83 4.65 -24.41
N SER A 633 8.95 5.31 -24.10
CA SER A 633 9.95 5.73 -25.08
C SER A 633 10.67 4.58 -25.77
N PHE A 634 10.58 3.36 -25.22
CA PHE A 634 11.23 2.17 -25.76
C PHE A 634 10.25 1.17 -26.36
N GLY A 635 8.94 1.46 -26.35
CA GLY A 635 7.91 0.56 -26.85
C GLY A 635 7.86 -0.78 -26.10
N LYS A 636 8.13 -0.77 -24.79
CA LYS A 636 8.16 -1.97 -23.94
C LYS A 636 6.78 -2.56 -23.71
N VAL A 637 5.73 -1.73 -23.71
CA VAL A 637 4.35 -2.19 -23.56
C VAL A 637 3.84 -2.67 -24.91
N VAL A 638 3.39 -3.92 -24.96
CA VAL A 638 2.99 -4.62 -26.20
C VAL A 638 1.47 -4.77 -26.31
N ASN A 639 0.99 -5.16 -27.49
CA ASN A 639 -0.45 -5.33 -27.74
C ASN A 639 -1.08 -6.43 -26.88
N ASP A 640 -0.32 -7.47 -26.52
CA ASP A 640 -0.84 -8.60 -25.73
C ASP A 640 -1.19 -8.20 -24.30
N GLN A 641 -0.66 -7.06 -23.82
CA GLN A 641 -1.06 -6.45 -22.55
C GLN A 641 -2.35 -5.62 -22.67
N LEU A 642 -2.87 -5.39 -23.88
CA LEU A 642 -4.08 -4.60 -24.14
C LEU A 642 -5.28 -5.53 -24.32
N ASN A 643 -6.20 -5.57 -23.36
CA ASN A 643 -7.36 -6.47 -23.42
C ASN A 643 -8.66 -5.72 -23.82
N GLY A 644 -8.63 -5.10 -25.01
CA GLY A 644 -9.71 -4.23 -25.52
C GLY A 644 -9.26 -2.82 -25.90
N GLY A 645 -7.97 -2.51 -25.74
CA GLY A 645 -7.34 -1.27 -26.18
C GLY A 645 -6.52 -1.44 -27.47
N ARG A 646 -6.12 -0.32 -28.07
CA ARG A 646 -5.12 -0.27 -29.15
C ARG A 646 -4.19 0.94 -28.99
N PHE A 647 -2.94 0.79 -29.39
CA PHE A 647 -2.04 1.92 -29.54
C PHE A 647 -2.41 2.78 -30.74
N VAL A 648 -2.34 4.10 -30.54
CA VAL A 648 -2.40 5.10 -31.60
C VAL A 648 -1.36 6.19 -31.34
N ASP A 649 -0.99 6.90 -32.41
CA ASP A 649 -0.07 8.01 -32.33
C ASP A 649 -0.63 9.13 -31.45
N LEU A 650 0.25 9.75 -30.67
CA LEU A 650 -0.10 10.89 -29.85
C LEU A 650 -0.20 12.15 -30.73
N SER A 651 -1.41 12.70 -30.87
CA SER A 651 -1.62 13.90 -31.67
C SER A 651 -1.15 15.18 -30.94
N PRO A 652 -0.92 16.29 -31.65
CA PRO A 652 -0.67 17.59 -31.02
C PRO A 652 -1.81 18.07 -30.12
N ALA A 653 -3.06 17.70 -30.45
CA ALA A 653 -4.24 18.04 -29.64
C ALA A 653 -4.25 17.26 -28.32
N ASP A 654 -3.88 15.97 -28.36
CA ASP A 654 -3.70 15.16 -27.16
C ASP A 654 -2.59 15.73 -26.25
N TRP A 655 -1.45 16.12 -26.82
CA TRP A 655 -0.37 16.73 -26.04
C TRP A 655 -0.81 18.04 -25.40
N LYS A 656 -1.51 18.91 -26.16
CA LYS A 656 -2.07 20.16 -25.64
C LYS A 656 -3.07 19.90 -24.50
N LEU A 657 -3.82 18.79 -24.56
CA LEU A 657 -4.75 18.39 -23.51
C LEU A 657 -4.03 17.99 -22.21
N ILE A 658 -2.99 17.15 -22.28
CA ILE A 658 -2.35 16.60 -21.07
C ILE A 658 -1.29 17.51 -20.46
N ARG A 659 -0.69 18.40 -21.25
CA ARG A 659 0.42 19.27 -20.80
C ARG A 659 0.11 20.07 -19.53
N PRO A 660 -1.05 20.75 -19.37
CA PRO A 660 -1.35 21.47 -18.12
C PRO A 660 -1.37 20.58 -16.87
N TYR A 661 -1.76 19.31 -17.03
CA TYR A 661 -1.75 18.34 -15.93
C TYR A 661 -0.31 17.91 -15.60
N LEU A 662 0.56 17.77 -16.60
CA LEU A 662 1.98 17.54 -16.38
C LEU A 662 2.68 18.76 -15.73
N GLU A 663 2.25 19.99 -16.04
CA GLU A 663 2.77 21.22 -15.43
C GLU A 663 2.35 21.31 -13.95
N GLU A 664 1.11 20.96 -13.62
CA GLU A 664 0.67 20.85 -12.22
C GLU A 664 1.40 19.72 -11.49
N ASN A 665 1.64 18.59 -12.16
CA ASN A 665 2.43 17.48 -11.64
C ASN A 665 3.88 17.90 -11.32
N GLU A 666 4.51 18.69 -12.20
CA GLU A 666 5.82 19.29 -11.97
C GLU A 666 5.79 20.23 -10.76
N ARG A 667 4.76 21.08 -10.63
CA ARG A 667 4.61 21.98 -9.48
C ARG A 667 4.48 21.22 -8.16
N LEU A 668 3.70 20.14 -8.16
CA LEU A 668 3.42 19.33 -6.97
C LEU A 668 4.66 18.52 -6.54
N PHE A 669 5.23 17.73 -7.46
CA PHE A 669 6.23 16.71 -7.13
C PHE A 669 7.66 17.09 -7.52
N GLY A 670 7.83 18.10 -8.38
CA GLY A 670 9.13 18.46 -8.93
C GLY A 670 9.62 17.55 -10.05
N ILE A 671 8.71 16.79 -10.66
CA ILE A 671 9.00 15.92 -11.80
C ILE A 671 8.84 16.77 -13.05
N THR A 672 9.96 17.22 -13.62
CA THR A 672 9.95 18.19 -14.70
C THR A 672 9.58 17.56 -16.04
N ILE A 673 8.77 18.27 -16.83
CA ILE A 673 8.41 17.79 -18.17
C ILE A 673 9.66 17.63 -19.02
N GLU A 674 10.56 18.61 -18.98
CA GLU A 674 11.68 18.68 -19.90
C GLU A 674 12.84 17.77 -19.52
N LYS A 675 13.25 17.77 -18.24
CA LYS A 675 14.46 17.06 -17.82
C LYS A 675 14.20 15.64 -17.34
N ASP A 676 12.97 15.35 -16.89
CA ASP A 676 12.65 14.05 -16.31
C ASP A 676 11.73 13.23 -17.24
N LEU A 677 10.65 13.82 -17.73
CA LEU A 677 9.68 13.08 -18.56
C LEU A 677 10.11 12.96 -20.03
N LEU A 678 10.51 14.06 -20.68
CA LEU A 678 10.88 14.07 -22.10
C LEU A 678 12.35 13.73 -22.37
N THR A 679 13.17 13.64 -21.33
CA THR A 679 14.58 13.26 -21.46
C THR A 679 14.73 11.76 -21.29
N VAL A 680 15.19 11.09 -22.35
CA VAL A 680 15.40 9.63 -22.39
C VAL A 680 16.87 9.38 -22.65
N ASN A 681 17.53 8.58 -21.80
CA ASN A 681 18.98 8.35 -21.84
C ASN A 681 19.81 9.65 -21.88
N GLY A 682 19.39 10.66 -21.12
CA GLY A 682 20.07 11.96 -21.03
C GLY A 682 19.88 12.88 -22.25
N GLN A 683 19.05 12.49 -23.22
CA GLN A 683 18.73 13.32 -24.38
C GLN A 683 17.26 13.73 -24.36
N LYS A 684 16.99 15.03 -24.46
CA LYS A 684 15.64 15.54 -24.68
C LYS A 684 15.08 14.99 -26.00
N LYS A 685 13.86 14.46 -25.94
CA LYS A 685 13.12 13.95 -27.10
C LYS A 685 11.82 14.75 -27.26
N GLU A 686 11.25 14.67 -28.46
CA GLU A 686 9.91 15.18 -28.73
C GLU A 686 8.84 14.33 -28.03
N TYR A 687 7.74 14.95 -27.62
CA TYR A 687 6.68 14.28 -26.83
C TYR A 687 6.11 13.04 -27.53
N ASN A 688 5.99 13.05 -28.87
CA ASN A 688 5.47 11.94 -29.67
C ASN A 688 6.46 10.78 -29.83
N ARG A 689 7.72 10.93 -29.40
CA ARG A 689 8.72 9.85 -29.31
C ARG A 689 8.77 9.23 -27.92
N VAL A 690 8.12 9.86 -26.95
CA VAL A 690 8.16 9.47 -25.53
C VAL A 690 6.81 8.92 -25.09
N TYR A 691 5.72 9.55 -25.52
CA TYR A 691 4.36 9.17 -25.16
C TYR A 691 3.63 8.51 -26.33
N ARG A 692 2.85 7.49 -26.00
CA ARG A 692 1.88 6.83 -26.88
C ARG A 692 0.49 6.95 -26.28
N LYS A 693 -0.54 6.87 -27.11
CA LYS A 693 -1.93 6.87 -26.66
C LYS A 693 -2.50 5.45 -26.76
N VAL A 694 -3.11 4.97 -25.70
CA VAL A 694 -3.99 3.80 -25.71
C VAL A 694 -5.43 4.29 -25.73
N GLN A 695 -6.23 3.76 -26.64
CA GLN A 695 -7.66 4.06 -26.72
C GLN A 695 -8.47 2.78 -26.92
N ALA A 696 -9.76 2.85 -26.64
CA ALA A 696 -10.65 1.69 -26.79
C ALA A 696 -10.75 1.26 -28.25
N VAL A 697 -10.85 -0.05 -28.47
CA VAL A 697 -11.26 -0.59 -29.76
C VAL A 697 -12.75 -0.32 -29.92
N GLN A 698 -13.16 0.24 -31.06
CA GLN A 698 -14.58 0.34 -31.39
C GLN A 698 -15.09 -1.06 -31.75
N LEU A 699 -15.86 -1.67 -30.85
CA LEU A 699 -16.56 -2.92 -31.15
C LEU A 699 -17.80 -2.61 -32.00
N ASP A 700 -17.97 -3.30 -33.13
CA ASP A 700 -19.10 -3.12 -34.07
C ASP A 700 -20.48 -3.26 -33.39
N VAL A 701 -20.56 -3.97 -32.27
CA VAL A 701 -21.78 -4.14 -31.47
C VAL A 701 -22.17 -2.86 -30.73
N LEU A 702 -21.20 -2.08 -30.25
CA LEU A 702 -21.42 -0.77 -29.62
C LEU A 702 -21.74 0.32 -30.64
N ALA A 703 -21.18 0.22 -31.85
CA ALA A 703 -21.52 1.11 -32.96
C ALA A 703 -22.99 0.99 -33.39
N LYS A 704 -23.56 -0.23 -33.37
CA LYS A 704 -24.99 -0.47 -33.67
C LYS A 704 -25.91 0.03 -32.57
N ALA A 705 -25.51 -0.04 -31.30
CA ALA A 705 -26.29 0.51 -30.18
C ALA A 705 -26.31 2.05 -30.22
N SER A 706 -25.20 2.71 -30.61
CA SER A 706 -25.17 4.17 -30.78
C SER A 706 -26.08 4.64 -31.92
N ALA A 707 -26.13 3.93 -33.05
CA ALA A 707 -27.04 4.24 -34.14
C ALA A 707 -28.51 4.05 -33.76
N ALA A 708 -28.80 3.04 -32.93
CA ALA A 708 -30.13 2.79 -32.40
C ALA A 708 -30.57 3.76 -31.29
N VAL A 709 -29.70 4.62 -30.77
CA VAL A 709 -30.08 5.68 -29.82
C VAL A 709 -30.30 7.02 -30.54
N GLU A 710 -29.62 7.25 -31.67
CA GLU A 710 -29.91 8.40 -32.54
C GLU A 710 -31.28 8.29 -33.24
N GLU A 711 -31.79 7.08 -33.49
CA GLU A 711 -33.11 6.87 -34.12
C GLU A 711 -34.32 7.04 -33.18
N TRP A 712 -34.13 7.12 -31.85
CA TRP A 712 -35.23 7.16 -30.87
C TRP A 712 -35.32 8.49 -30.10
N GLY A 713 -34.61 9.52 -30.58
CA GLY A 713 -34.48 10.82 -29.92
C GLY A 713 -35.53 11.89 -30.25
N GLU A 714 -36.50 11.63 -31.15
CA GLU A 714 -37.45 12.67 -31.60
C GLU A 714 -38.90 12.53 -31.10
N ASP A 715 -39.33 11.42 -30.49
CA ASP A 715 -40.77 11.16 -30.26
C ASP A 715 -41.26 11.18 -28.78
N TRP A 716 -40.61 11.93 -27.87
CA TRP A 716 -41.11 12.07 -26.48
C TRP A 716 -41.30 13.53 -26.02
N GLN A 717 -41.88 14.37 -26.89
CA GLN A 717 -42.53 15.62 -26.50
C GLN A 717 -43.94 15.68 -27.07
N GLU A 718 -44.90 15.03 -26.40
CA GLU A 718 -46.32 15.43 -26.25
C GLU A 718 -47.12 14.25 -25.65
N GLU A 719 -47.28 14.25 -24.31
CA GLU A 719 -48.54 14.02 -23.55
C GLU A 719 -48.28 14.06 -22.03
#